data_AF-A0A1Q3QQH8-F1
#
_entry.id   AF-A0A1Q3QQH8-F1
#
_cell.length_a   1.000
_cell.length_b   1.000
_cell.length_c   1.000
_cell.angle_alpha   90.00
_cell.angle_beta   90.00
_cell.angle_gamma   90.00
#
_symmetry.space_group_name_H-M   'P 1'
#
loop_
_entity.id
_entity.type
_entity.pdbx_description
1 polymer ?
#
loop_
_entity_poly.entity_id
_entity_poly.type
_entity_poly.pdbx_seq_one_letter_code
_entity_poly.pdbx_strand_id
1 'polypeptide(L)'
;MATLPITTLTPQSVQQSLQSDGLDTLGLTTLSLSPRWADTTVSAADYDATALTLNLASVRLPFRGILEYAFTVVSSNLAADLSASALTLKVKAGDGNNFPSPDATGSILLTLFSTSTSKFEIVECTARSGDNLTITRAAGDTTALDFKSGDPVILRLTTGARTDSFYDAACNPLSGPAAVYRLHPQAILRLAALAQTRYVTGNNPLLLPIPHAMVVHGLAGFKSARWYEADEFIDTDKSGGKISFHDARGLIIDPIYVACMFTDLQTWLTGLLTRNPTAPTVAGGVKTIAALSSVTLVHCVDLHGAIYQPADPGAILVTQDSTPTQTGTVPASGLFTLANGDGLAAASTDNGRLRWGWATNGILARTRLVPPALANPLAQKFYRAAIVDTTWALLGNRTATATLGVNPDDQTIPADILPIVRDQVIINYLADGPDTMAQAETLLTRANQDMTLAVSPSIDAAMAAPTALGAAAHWPAFPAPNTAAGFPTPLVSPATGITAAWATGGDGHDVVVTIPDGGAPDGAHIRIYPQVYVTIAAITSDAPSFLRGNGGAAIAHSGAATQIFLSNPFQLVSGQPNPSPANLTMDIVVAPRNGNRRLCAGVTSPIAAGPASPPADPFAGVTLTGAIPPIFKSVAPDPLFGIPTTVTPPGAAPSGIIDFLRSLASETSPRQGPRLPTMARFETIVASGTTGGTPTGTLQWEAVLSGSRWAPETRSALHASGNPGNPAGPDIHAPGIHVTGALAYDLARHAMRRAQPIIPLPAPTTPGWLVSMDGDNFNPPTDATITNTGIGVLLETTPAICETPELSLVNPPAPGATVQNLIDDLAAKLGVDPPHLDLGNEPRMQKEFRREVIVSTHGLRDSLWSLHRAIHDARELIYIESPQFARTAYPSSPPQPREIDLVSDILAALLLRPNLRLIVCTPRESDFAQNYKGWSRQHYKARTDAVTALLASVPDRVAIFHPVGFPGRTAFIRTTTVIVDDVWCLSGATHIRRRGMTFDGSAAIASFDRQMDNGYSKNVRACRRNLMATKMAVPAPGAASPSADWLRLGHPASAFQLVTEWLSEGGLGRIQPFWPGPADTTVLPATPDMADPDGSNGASFITTFASLLAEAGD
;
A
#
# COMPACT_ATOMS: atom_id res chain seq x y z
N MET A 1 45.22 22.04 -19.84
CA MET A 1 44.80 21.78 -18.44
C MET A 1 44.80 23.10 -17.71
N ALA A 2 43.63 23.69 -17.43
CA ALA A 2 43.54 24.86 -16.57
C ALA A 2 43.59 24.38 -15.11
N THR A 3 44.58 24.85 -14.35
CA THR A 3 44.70 24.60 -12.92
C THR A 3 43.56 25.30 -12.20
N LEU A 4 42.65 24.51 -11.62
CA LEU A 4 41.62 25.00 -10.70
C LEU A 4 42.32 25.63 -9.48
N PRO A 5 42.05 26.91 -9.15
CA PRO A 5 42.59 27.52 -7.95
C PRO A 5 42.03 26.81 -6.72
N ILE A 6 42.88 26.15 -5.95
CA ILE A 6 42.52 25.62 -4.63
C ILE A 6 42.52 26.79 -3.66
N THR A 7 41.34 27.33 -3.36
CA THR A 7 41.17 28.36 -2.34
C THR A 7 41.49 27.77 -0.97
N THR A 8 42.62 28.15 -0.39
CA THR A 8 43.00 27.72 0.96
C THR A 8 42.30 28.62 1.97
N LEU A 9 41.25 28.10 2.64
CA LEU A 9 40.54 28.81 3.69
C LEU A 9 41.46 28.99 4.91
N THR A 10 41.84 30.23 5.22
CA THR A 10 42.55 30.56 6.45
C THR A 10 41.56 30.63 7.62
N PRO A 11 41.98 30.34 8.88
CA PRO A 11 41.13 30.52 10.05
C PRO A 11 40.53 31.93 10.16
N GLN A 12 41.27 32.95 9.70
CA GLN A 12 40.84 34.35 9.74
C GLN A 12 39.79 34.66 8.66
N SER A 13 39.90 34.08 7.46
CA SER A 13 38.84 34.16 6.44
C SER A 13 37.59 33.38 6.82
N VAL A 14 37.73 32.23 7.49
CA VAL A 14 36.59 31.47 8.02
C VAL A 14 35.91 32.24 9.15
N GLN A 15 36.69 32.86 10.05
CA GLN A 15 36.17 33.72 11.11
C GLN A 15 35.47 34.97 10.55
N GLN A 16 36.07 35.64 9.56
CA GLN A 16 35.45 36.79 8.90
C GLN A 16 34.17 36.40 8.17
N SER A 17 34.17 35.29 7.42
CA SER A 17 32.95 34.81 6.78
C SER A 17 31.90 34.39 7.79
N LEU A 18 32.24 33.70 8.88
CA LEU A 18 31.30 33.39 9.98
C LEU A 18 30.76 34.65 10.66
N GLN A 19 31.57 35.70 10.77
CA GLN A 19 31.15 36.99 11.33
C GLN A 19 30.30 37.80 10.34
N SER A 20 30.57 37.72 9.04
CA SER A 20 29.89 38.50 8.01
C SER A 20 28.61 37.82 7.50
N ASP A 21 28.64 36.50 7.39
CA ASP A 21 27.64 35.65 6.75
C ASP A 21 27.03 34.63 7.72
N GLY A 22 27.42 34.65 9.00
CA GLY A 22 26.80 33.83 10.05
C GLY A 22 26.94 32.33 9.79
N LEU A 23 25.87 31.58 10.04
CA LEU A 23 25.84 30.14 9.79
C LEU A 23 25.75 29.79 8.29
N ASP A 24 25.42 30.75 7.41
CA ASP A 24 25.38 30.50 5.96
C ASP A 24 26.77 30.16 5.41
N THR A 25 27.84 30.65 6.06
CA THR A 25 29.24 30.29 5.74
C THR A 25 29.52 28.80 5.88
N LEU A 26 28.78 28.11 6.76
CA LEU A 26 28.91 26.68 7.00
C LEU A 26 28.09 25.84 6.02
N GLY A 27 27.45 26.47 5.02
CA GLY A 27 26.52 25.80 4.12
C GLY A 27 25.21 25.37 4.80
N LEU A 28 24.93 25.86 6.01
CA LEU A 28 23.69 25.60 6.73
C LEU A 28 22.62 26.56 6.21
N THR A 29 21.56 26.05 5.55
CA THR A 29 20.50 26.90 5.01
C THR A 29 19.69 27.57 6.13
N THR A 30 20.01 28.82 6.48
CA THR A 30 19.29 29.56 7.52
C THR A 30 17.90 30.01 7.02
N LEU A 31 16.91 30.06 7.93
CA LEU A 31 15.58 30.59 7.63
C LEU A 31 15.66 32.13 7.67
N SER A 32 15.41 32.79 6.54
CA SER A 32 15.30 34.25 6.44
C SER A 32 13.92 34.65 5.91
N LEU A 33 13.30 35.63 6.56
CA LEU A 33 11.94 36.11 6.30
C LEU A 33 11.97 37.59 5.90
N SER A 34 11.17 37.95 4.89
CA SER A 34 11.12 39.32 4.39
C SER A 34 10.27 40.24 5.28
N PRO A 35 10.71 41.48 5.57
CA PRO A 35 9.90 42.46 6.27
C PRO A 35 8.78 43.07 5.40
N ARG A 36 8.77 42.84 4.08
CA ARG A 36 7.74 43.36 3.14
C ARG A 36 7.51 42.43 1.95
N TRP A 37 6.31 42.45 1.39
CA TRP A 37 5.95 41.64 0.21
C TRP A 37 5.62 42.47 -1.03
N ALA A 38 5.55 43.79 -0.89
CA ALA A 38 5.36 44.74 -1.98
C ALA A 38 6.12 46.04 -1.70
N ASP A 39 6.27 46.87 -2.73
CA ASP A 39 6.80 48.24 -2.63
C ASP A 39 5.69 49.29 -2.41
N THR A 40 4.43 48.91 -2.61
CA THR A 40 3.26 49.78 -2.50
C THR A 40 2.32 49.32 -1.41
N THR A 41 1.48 50.23 -0.92
CA THR A 41 0.47 49.93 0.10
C THR A 41 -0.48 48.86 -0.43
N VAL A 42 -0.66 47.79 0.34
CA VAL A 42 -1.66 46.75 0.10
C VAL A 42 -2.90 47.12 0.91
N SER A 43 -4.06 47.11 0.26
CA SER A 43 -5.34 47.49 0.87
C SER A 43 -6.19 46.27 1.19
N ALA A 44 -7.28 46.47 1.94
CA ALA A 44 -8.23 45.38 2.20
C ALA A 44 -8.91 44.85 0.93
N ALA A 45 -9.04 45.67 -0.12
CA ALA A 45 -9.61 45.26 -1.40
C ALA A 45 -8.69 44.33 -2.21
N ASP A 46 -7.40 44.28 -1.86
CA ASP A 46 -6.43 43.40 -2.50
C ASP A 46 -6.47 41.97 -1.92
N TYR A 47 -7.09 41.78 -0.75
CA TYR A 47 -7.26 40.47 -0.12
C TYR A 47 -8.63 39.87 -0.46
N ASP A 48 -8.63 38.72 -1.12
CA ASP A 48 -9.84 37.91 -1.34
C ASP A 48 -9.91 36.80 -0.31
N ALA A 49 -10.78 36.98 0.68
CA ALA A 49 -10.97 36.03 1.77
C ALA A 49 -11.67 34.72 1.35
N THR A 50 -12.37 34.72 0.22
CA THR A 50 -13.04 33.50 -0.28
C THR A 50 -12.11 32.66 -1.13
N ALA A 51 -11.24 33.30 -1.92
CA ALA A 51 -10.20 32.63 -2.70
C ALA A 51 -8.91 32.37 -1.91
N LEU A 52 -8.74 32.99 -0.73
CA LEU A 52 -7.49 33.00 0.05
C LEU A 52 -6.29 33.49 -0.77
N THR A 53 -6.48 34.58 -1.51
CA THR A 53 -5.45 35.18 -2.37
C THR A 53 -5.19 36.64 -2.01
N LEU A 54 -3.98 37.11 -2.31
CA LEU A 54 -3.59 38.50 -2.13
C LEU A 54 -3.06 39.06 -3.45
N ASN A 55 -3.64 40.16 -3.93
CA ASN A 55 -3.19 40.82 -5.14
C ASN A 55 -2.12 41.87 -4.82
N LEU A 56 -0.94 41.76 -5.45
CA LEU A 56 0.18 42.65 -5.19
C LEU A 56 0.59 43.38 -6.47
N ALA A 57 0.69 44.71 -6.43
CA ALA A 57 1.16 45.51 -7.57
C ALA A 57 2.66 45.33 -7.86
N SER A 58 3.42 44.98 -6.82
CA SER A 58 4.82 44.57 -6.86
C SER A 58 5.01 43.34 -5.99
N VAL A 59 5.61 42.26 -6.49
CA VAL A 59 5.85 41.04 -5.69
C VAL A 59 7.30 40.98 -5.22
N ARG A 60 7.47 41.00 -3.89
CA ARG A 60 8.74 40.70 -3.21
C ARG A 60 8.67 39.36 -2.49
N LEU A 61 9.79 38.64 -2.51
CA LEU A 61 9.80 37.26 -2.04
C LEU A 61 9.74 37.19 -0.51
N PRO A 62 8.82 36.39 0.05
CA PRO A 62 8.51 36.42 1.48
C PRO A 62 9.58 35.75 2.36
N PHE A 63 10.45 34.95 1.76
CA PHE A 63 11.50 34.18 2.43
C PHE A 63 12.63 33.84 1.45
N ARG A 64 13.72 33.24 1.92
CA ARG A 64 14.76 32.66 1.05
C ARG A 64 14.34 31.31 0.49
N GLY A 65 14.50 31.10 -0.81
CA GLY A 65 13.92 29.94 -1.48
C GLY A 65 14.34 29.79 -2.94
N ILE A 66 13.79 28.76 -3.59
CA ILE A 66 14.00 28.49 -5.02
C ILE A 66 12.73 28.90 -5.78
N LEU A 67 12.90 29.67 -6.84
CA LEU A 67 11.84 29.97 -7.79
C LEU A 67 11.88 28.98 -8.95
N GLU A 68 10.75 28.37 -9.26
CA GLU A 68 10.55 27.52 -10.43
C GLU A 68 9.28 27.99 -11.17
N TYR A 69 9.31 27.97 -12.50
CA TYR A 69 8.10 28.18 -13.29
C TYR A 69 7.37 26.86 -13.46
N ALA A 70 6.06 26.91 -13.25
CA ALA A 70 5.18 25.77 -13.28
C ALA A 70 4.08 25.95 -14.32
N PHE A 71 3.65 24.84 -14.91
CA PHE A 71 2.61 24.79 -15.92
C PHE A 71 1.62 23.68 -15.60
N THR A 72 0.45 23.73 -16.23
CA THR A 72 -0.48 22.60 -16.24
C THR A 72 0.09 21.47 -17.11
N VAL A 73 -0.06 20.23 -16.66
CA VAL A 73 0.28 19.05 -17.48
C VAL A 73 -0.61 19.02 -18.72
N VAL A 74 0.00 18.90 -19.89
CA VAL A 74 -0.67 18.94 -21.19
C VAL A 74 -0.21 17.75 -22.03
N SER A 75 -1.16 17.11 -22.71
CA SER A 75 -0.91 16.04 -23.67
C SER A 75 -1.75 16.23 -24.93
N SER A 76 -1.24 15.74 -26.07
CA SER A 76 -1.94 15.62 -27.34
C SER A 76 -1.41 14.40 -28.11
N ASN A 77 -1.86 14.19 -29.34
CA ASN A 77 -1.35 13.17 -30.24
C ASN A 77 -0.73 13.83 -31.49
N LEU A 78 0.26 13.18 -32.09
CA LEU A 78 0.82 13.59 -33.38
C LEU A 78 -0.27 13.56 -34.46
N ALA A 79 -0.39 14.64 -35.23
CA ALA A 79 -1.31 14.75 -36.35
C ALA A 79 -0.76 14.17 -37.67
N ALA A 80 0.52 13.80 -37.70
CA ALA A 80 1.21 13.22 -38.84
C ALA A 80 2.44 12.41 -38.37
N ASP A 81 2.92 11.51 -39.22
CA ASP A 81 4.19 10.79 -38.99
C ASP A 81 5.36 11.78 -38.81
N LEU A 82 6.28 11.44 -37.91
CA LEU A 82 7.44 12.25 -37.56
C LEU A 82 8.72 11.42 -37.74
N SER A 83 9.55 11.76 -38.72
CA SER A 83 10.82 11.06 -38.95
C SER A 83 11.89 11.47 -37.92
N ALA A 84 12.91 10.65 -37.68
CA ALA A 84 14.02 10.92 -36.76
C ALA A 84 14.80 12.22 -37.03
N SER A 85 14.68 12.81 -38.23
CA SER A 85 15.34 14.06 -38.63
C SER A 85 14.41 15.29 -38.65
N ALA A 86 13.11 15.13 -38.37
CA ALA A 86 12.16 16.23 -38.42
C ALA A 86 12.38 17.24 -37.28
N LEU A 87 12.31 18.54 -37.59
CA LEU A 87 12.50 19.66 -36.65
C LEU A 87 11.20 20.40 -36.29
N THR A 88 10.08 19.95 -36.85
CA THR A 88 8.75 20.45 -36.52
C THR A 88 7.85 19.26 -36.28
N LEU A 89 7.21 19.21 -35.13
CA LEU A 89 6.13 18.27 -34.88
C LEU A 89 4.79 18.99 -34.91
N LYS A 90 3.76 18.29 -35.34
CA LYS A 90 2.39 18.81 -35.43
C LYS A 90 1.49 18.01 -34.51
N VAL A 91 0.86 18.68 -33.55
CA VAL A 91 -0.14 18.06 -32.67
C VAL A 91 -1.53 18.11 -33.30
N LYS A 92 -2.48 17.38 -32.71
CA LYS A 92 -3.88 17.37 -33.16
C LYS A 92 -4.43 18.80 -33.25
N ALA A 93 -5.25 19.05 -34.28
CA ALA A 93 -5.76 20.38 -34.57
C ALA A 93 -6.50 20.98 -33.36
N GLY A 94 -6.08 22.17 -32.93
CA GLY A 94 -6.63 22.89 -31.78
C GLY A 94 -5.89 22.67 -30.46
N ASP A 95 -5.07 21.62 -30.34
CA ASP A 95 -4.40 21.28 -29.08
C ASP A 95 -3.12 22.10 -28.84
N GLY A 96 -2.54 22.71 -29.87
CA GLY A 96 -1.27 23.42 -29.75
C GLY A 96 -1.29 24.53 -28.72
N ASN A 97 -2.41 25.27 -28.60
CA ASN A 97 -2.56 26.35 -27.63
C ASN A 97 -2.52 25.90 -26.16
N ASN A 98 -2.68 24.61 -25.90
CA ASN A 98 -2.56 24.07 -24.55
C ASN A 98 -1.09 23.97 -24.10
N PHE A 99 -0.14 23.91 -25.03
CA PHE A 99 1.29 23.86 -24.70
C PHE A 99 1.83 25.27 -24.40
N PRO A 100 2.74 25.41 -23.41
CA PRO A 100 3.46 26.66 -23.17
C PRO A 100 4.13 27.15 -24.45
N SER A 101 4.25 28.46 -24.61
CA SER A 101 4.96 29.08 -25.74
C SER A 101 6.32 29.57 -25.24
N PRO A 102 7.42 28.84 -25.48
CA PRO A 102 8.75 29.29 -25.10
C PRO A 102 9.06 30.67 -25.71
N ASP A 103 9.83 31.49 -24.98
CA ASP A 103 10.38 32.75 -25.47
C ASP A 103 11.80 32.55 -26.03
N ALA A 104 12.44 33.63 -26.50
CA ALA A 104 13.77 33.58 -27.11
C ALA A 104 14.88 33.07 -26.17
N THR A 105 14.63 32.93 -24.87
CA THR A 105 15.60 32.57 -23.85
C THR A 105 15.40 31.18 -23.24
N GLY A 106 14.38 30.43 -23.64
CA GLY A 106 14.11 29.11 -23.05
C GLY A 106 13.44 28.10 -23.97
N SER A 107 13.27 26.88 -23.45
CA SER A 107 12.64 25.75 -24.12
C SER A 107 11.76 24.98 -23.13
N ILE A 108 10.84 24.17 -23.65
CA ILE A 108 10.10 23.18 -22.88
C ILE A 108 10.46 21.79 -23.38
N LEU A 109 10.49 20.82 -22.46
CA LEU A 109 10.72 19.43 -22.82
C LEU A 109 9.40 18.74 -23.14
N LEU A 110 9.36 17.99 -24.24
CA LEU A 110 8.25 17.13 -24.60
C LEU A 110 8.73 15.68 -24.61
N THR A 111 7.88 14.75 -24.18
CA THR A 111 8.10 13.32 -24.35
C THR A 111 7.22 12.83 -25.50
N LEU A 112 7.84 12.20 -26.49
CA LEU A 112 7.18 11.48 -27.56
C LEU A 112 7.20 10.00 -27.22
N PHE A 113 6.06 9.33 -27.25
CA PHE A 113 5.95 7.91 -26.93
C PHE A 113 5.42 7.14 -28.13
N SER A 114 6.15 6.11 -28.57
CA SER A 114 5.71 5.24 -29.64
C SER A 114 4.82 4.16 -29.06
N THR A 115 3.54 4.19 -29.39
CA THR A 115 2.55 3.20 -28.90
C THR A 115 2.83 1.78 -29.41
N SER A 116 3.49 1.66 -30.57
CA SER A 116 3.79 0.37 -31.21
C SER A 116 5.08 -0.28 -30.71
N THR A 117 6.09 0.51 -30.31
CA THR A 117 7.41 -0.01 -29.90
C THR A 117 7.70 0.16 -28.41
N SER A 118 6.83 0.88 -27.69
CA SER A 118 7.01 1.27 -26.28
C SER A 118 8.33 2.01 -26.00
N LYS A 119 8.95 2.59 -27.04
CA LYS A 119 10.11 3.47 -26.92
C LYS A 119 9.68 4.93 -26.83
N PHE A 120 10.50 5.76 -26.21
CA PHE A 120 10.26 7.18 -26.10
C PHE A 120 11.48 8.00 -26.53
N GLU A 121 11.23 9.24 -26.94
CA GLU A 121 12.25 10.27 -27.18
C GLU A 121 11.86 11.52 -26.38
N ILE A 122 12.85 12.20 -25.81
CA ILE A 122 12.66 13.54 -25.24
C ILE A 122 13.14 14.55 -26.28
N VAL A 123 12.30 15.54 -26.57
CA VAL A 123 12.61 16.62 -27.51
C VAL A 123 12.51 17.97 -26.81
N GLU A 124 13.35 18.92 -27.19
CA GLU A 124 13.27 20.31 -26.72
C GLU A 124 12.43 21.14 -27.69
N CYS A 125 11.29 21.64 -27.26
CA CYS A 125 10.48 22.58 -28.02
C CYS A 125 10.95 24.01 -27.72
N THR A 126 11.38 24.73 -28.75
CA THR A 126 11.97 26.08 -28.67
C THR A 126 11.03 27.17 -29.16
N ALA A 127 9.99 26.82 -29.92
CA ALA A 127 8.97 27.75 -30.36
C ALA A 127 7.65 27.03 -30.67
N ARG A 128 6.56 27.80 -30.64
CA ARG A 128 5.21 27.32 -30.98
C ARG A 128 4.51 28.28 -31.92
N SER A 129 3.84 27.74 -32.93
CA SER A 129 2.94 28.50 -33.82
C SER A 129 1.67 27.68 -34.10
N GLY A 130 0.59 27.99 -33.38
CA GLY A 130 -0.65 27.20 -33.42
C GLY A 130 -0.38 25.76 -32.96
N ASP A 131 -0.70 24.81 -33.83
CA ASP A 131 -0.51 23.36 -33.61
C ASP A 131 0.88 22.84 -34.05
N ASN A 132 1.77 23.72 -34.51
CA ASN A 132 3.13 23.35 -34.87
C ASN A 132 4.09 23.73 -33.74
N LEU A 133 4.89 22.75 -33.30
CA LEU A 133 5.93 22.91 -32.28
C LEU A 133 7.30 22.72 -32.96
N THR A 134 8.16 23.73 -32.86
CA THR A 134 9.55 23.70 -33.34
C THR A 134 10.40 22.99 -32.31
N ILE A 135 11.10 21.92 -32.72
CA ILE A 135 11.79 21.01 -31.82
C ILE A 135 13.26 20.78 -32.19
N THR A 136 14.06 20.50 -31.17
CA THR A 136 15.38 19.86 -31.27
C THR A 136 15.25 18.41 -30.79
N ARG A 137 15.86 17.48 -31.53
CA ARG A 137 15.76 16.03 -31.32
C ARG A 137 16.77 15.53 -30.29
N ALA A 138 16.52 14.33 -29.75
CA ALA A 138 17.47 13.61 -28.91
C ALA A 138 17.97 14.40 -27.67
N ALA A 139 17.05 14.98 -26.90
CA ALA A 139 17.39 15.65 -25.65
C ALA A 139 17.45 14.66 -24.46
N GLY A 140 18.08 15.06 -23.36
CA GLY A 140 18.11 14.29 -22.10
C GLY A 140 18.66 12.86 -22.24
N ASP A 141 19.75 12.71 -23.00
CA ASP A 141 20.40 11.43 -23.31
C ASP A 141 19.49 10.39 -24.03
N THR A 142 18.41 10.85 -24.67
CA THR A 142 17.57 9.99 -25.52
C THR A 142 18.07 9.96 -26.97
N THR A 143 17.70 8.91 -27.71
CA THR A 143 18.04 8.75 -29.14
C THR A 143 16.88 9.23 -30.01
N ALA A 144 17.17 9.87 -31.15
CA ALA A 144 16.13 10.27 -32.10
C ALA A 144 15.44 9.04 -32.75
N LEU A 145 14.11 9.03 -32.77
CA LEU A 145 13.29 7.91 -33.27
C LEU A 145 12.25 8.37 -34.32
N ASP A 146 11.71 7.42 -35.08
CA ASP A 146 10.54 7.65 -35.92
C ASP A 146 9.25 7.44 -35.09
N PHE A 147 8.26 8.31 -35.28
CA PHE A 147 6.93 8.22 -34.66
C PHE A 147 5.82 8.26 -35.72
N LYS A 148 4.67 7.69 -35.39
CA LYS A 148 3.50 7.62 -36.27
C LYS A 148 2.42 8.62 -35.86
N SER A 149 1.60 9.02 -36.83
CA SER A 149 0.37 9.76 -36.53
C SER A 149 -0.45 9.01 -35.48
N GLY A 150 -0.92 9.73 -34.46
CA GLY A 150 -1.61 9.16 -33.30
C GLY A 150 -0.72 8.90 -32.09
N ASP A 151 0.62 8.85 -32.24
CA ASP A 151 1.51 8.68 -31.09
C ASP A 151 1.42 9.87 -30.10
N PRO A 152 1.41 9.64 -28.78
CA PRO A 152 1.30 10.69 -27.76
C PRO A 152 2.47 11.69 -27.75
N VAL A 153 2.13 12.96 -27.55
CA VAL A 153 3.05 14.07 -27.25
C VAL A 153 2.67 14.65 -25.89
N ILE A 154 3.58 14.61 -24.93
CA ILE A 154 3.30 15.00 -23.53
C ILE A 154 4.30 16.07 -23.09
N LEU A 155 3.81 17.16 -22.48
CA LEU A 155 4.65 18.15 -21.82
C LEU A 155 5.37 17.52 -20.62
N ARG A 156 6.70 17.47 -20.66
CA ARG A 156 7.50 16.89 -19.59
C ARG A 156 7.74 17.92 -18.50
N LEU A 157 7.02 17.77 -17.38
CA LEU A 157 7.20 18.59 -16.18
C LEU A 157 7.74 17.73 -15.04
N THR A 158 8.78 18.23 -14.35
CA THR A 158 9.16 17.73 -13.02
C THR A 158 8.00 17.98 -12.05
N THR A 159 7.97 17.26 -10.91
CA THR A 159 6.93 17.52 -9.90
C THR A 159 6.96 18.96 -9.37
N GLY A 160 8.13 19.59 -9.30
CA GLY A 160 8.27 21.01 -8.93
C GLY A 160 7.72 21.99 -10.00
N ALA A 161 7.66 21.58 -11.25
CA ALA A 161 7.21 22.42 -12.36
C ALA A 161 5.72 22.25 -12.70
N ARG A 162 4.91 21.67 -11.81
CA ARG A 162 3.46 21.48 -12.05
C ARG A 162 2.63 22.47 -11.24
N THR A 163 1.71 23.16 -11.90
CA THR A 163 0.77 24.08 -11.22
C THR A 163 -0.31 23.29 -10.48
N ASP A 164 -0.69 22.12 -11.02
CA ASP A 164 -1.74 21.24 -10.47
C ASP A 164 -1.34 20.50 -9.17
N SER A 165 -0.08 20.64 -8.72
CA SER A 165 0.33 20.21 -7.38
C SER A 165 -0.15 21.14 -6.27
N PHE A 166 -0.79 22.25 -6.61
CA PHE A 166 -1.33 23.24 -5.69
C PHE A 166 -2.84 23.34 -5.87
N TYR A 167 -3.55 23.63 -4.78
CA TYR A 167 -5.01 23.68 -4.77
C TYR A 167 -5.54 25.04 -4.32
N ASP A 168 -6.66 25.47 -4.87
CA ASP A 168 -7.38 26.68 -4.43
C ASP A 168 -8.16 26.47 -3.12
N ALA A 169 -8.90 27.49 -2.68
CA ALA A 169 -9.75 27.44 -1.49
C ALA A 169 -10.94 26.48 -1.60
N ALA A 170 -11.34 26.09 -2.81
CA ALA A 170 -12.32 25.05 -3.07
C ALA A 170 -11.67 23.66 -3.23
N CYS A 171 -10.36 23.55 -2.94
CA CYS A 171 -9.55 22.35 -3.10
C CYS A 171 -9.50 21.81 -4.55
N ASN A 172 -9.71 22.65 -5.56
CA ASN A 172 -9.50 22.28 -6.96
C ASN A 172 -8.03 22.53 -7.35
N PRO A 173 -7.42 21.67 -8.20
CA PRO A 173 -6.07 21.91 -8.69
C PRO A 173 -5.97 23.25 -9.41
N LEU A 174 -4.91 24.00 -9.14
CA LEU A 174 -4.59 25.23 -9.88
C LEU A 174 -4.22 24.87 -11.33
N SER A 175 -4.51 25.80 -12.25
CA SER A 175 -4.22 25.63 -13.67
C SER A 175 -3.58 26.88 -14.28
N GLY A 176 -2.99 26.71 -15.47
CA GLY A 176 -2.26 27.73 -16.19
C GLY A 176 -0.81 27.90 -15.72
N PRO A 177 -0.09 28.86 -16.32
CA PRO A 177 1.28 29.19 -15.92
C PRO A 177 1.31 29.83 -14.53
N ALA A 178 2.30 29.47 -13.74
CA ALA A 178 2.55 30.05 -12.44
C ALA A 178 4.05 30.13 -12.14
N ALA A 179 4.43 31.06 -11.27
CA ALA A 179 5.73 31.07 -10.63
C ALA A 179 5.59 30.50 -9.23
N VAL A 180 6.32 29.44 -8.92
CA VAL A 180 6.25 28.75 -7.64
C VAL A 180 7.54 28.98 -6.89
N TYR A 181 7.42 29.60 -5.72
CA TYR A 181 8.53 29.93 -4.87
C TYR A 181 8.53 29.04 -3.62
N ARG A 182 9.51 28.13 -3.52
CA ARG A 182 9.57 27.08 -2.50
C ARG A 182 10.58 27.40 -1.42
N LEU A 183 10.17 27.23 -0.17
CA LEU A 183 11.07 27.26 0.98
C LEU A 183 11.96 26.01 0.95
N HIS A 184 13.23 26.15 1.35
CA HIS A 184 14.13 25.01 1.43
C HIS A 184 13.61 23.95 2.45
N PRO A 185 13.70 22.63 2.17
CA PRO A 185 13.19 21.60 3.08
C PRO A 185 13.71 21.69 4.53
N GLN A 186 14.99 22.02 4.74
CA GLN A 186 15.49 22.21 6.10
C GLN A 186 14.96 23.50 6.76
N ALA A 187 14.70 24.55 5.98
CA ALA A 187 14.13 25.80 6.48
C ALA A 187 12.65 25.62 6.88
N ILE A 188 11.92 24.75 6.16
CA ILE A 188 10.57 24.30 6.53
C ILE A 188 10.59 23.64 7.91
N LEU A 189 11.49 22.67 8.14
CA LEU A 189 11.61 21.98 9.43
C LEU A 189 11.93 22.96 10.56
N ARG A 190 12.81 23.94 10.30
CA ARG A 190 13.12 25.02 11.26
C ARG A 190 11.90 25.90 11.53
N LEU A 191 11.17 26.33 10.50
CA LEU A 191 9.96 27.13 10.66
C LEU A 191 8.89 26.39 11.48
N ALA A 192 8.70 25.09 11.22
CA ALA A 192 7.80 24.25 12.01
C ALA A 192 8.24 24.15 13.47
N ALA A 193 9.54 23.95 13.74
CA ALA A 193 10.08 23.90 15.10
C ALA A 193 9.95 25.25 15.84
N LEU A 194 10.14 26.37 15.15
CA LEU A 194 9.92 27.70 15.69
C LEU A 194 8.44 27.94 16.01
N ALA A 195 7.54 27.58 15.10
CA ALA A 195 6.11 27.69 15.33
C ALA A 195 5.63 26.79 16.49
N GLN A 196 6.15 25.56 16.58
CA GLN A 196 5.93 24.66 17.71
C GLN A 196 6.34 25.33 19.03
N THR A 197 7.52 25.93 19.08
CA THR A 197 8.03 26.60 20.28
C THR A 197 7.27 27.89 20.62
N ARG A 198 6.87 28.65 19.60
CA ARG A 198 6.28 29.99 19.77
C ARG A 198 4.79 29.95 20.10
N TYR A 199 4.03 29.06 19.47
CA TYR A 199 2.57 29.10 19.50
C TYR A 199 1.93 27.99 20.32
N VAL A 200 2.63 26.87 20.53
CA VAL A 200 2.03 25.70 21.19
C VAL A 200 2.23 25.77 22.71
N THR A 201 1.20 25.37 23.46
CA THR A 201 1.21 25.30 24.92
C THR A 201 1.41 23.85 25.40
N GLY A 202 2.26 23.64 26.39
CA GLY A 202 2.55 22.32 26.94
C GLY A 202 3.18 21.36 25.92
N ASN A 203 2.83 20.07 26.01
CA ASN A 203 3.36 19.02 25.12
C ASN A 203 2.45 18.74 23.91
N ASN A 204 1.59 19.68 23.53
CA ASN A 204 0.69 19.51 22.37
C ASN A 204 1.48 19.58 21.05
N PRO A 205 0.99 18.98 19.96
CA PRO A 205 1.59 19.14 18.64
C PRO A 205 1.16 20.45 17.96
N LEU A 206 1.94 20.92 16.98
CA LEU A 206 1.61 22.08 16.16
C LEU A 206 0.40 21.81 15.26
N LEU A 207 -0.68 22.57 15.46
CA LEU A 207 -1.92 22.47 14.67
C LEU A 207 -2.02 23.50 13.54
N LEU A 208 -1.19 24.54 13.62
CA LEU A 208 -1.15 25.66 12.70
C LEU A 208 -0.42 25.26 11.40
N PRO A 209 -1.02 25.43 10.20
CA PRO A 209 -0.36 25.09 8.94
C PRO A 209 0.90 25.92 8.68
N ILE A 210 1.93 25.30 8.12
CA ILE A 210 3.22 25.92 7.79
C ILE A 210 3.34 26.15 6.28
N PRO A 211 3.65 27.38 5.80
CA PRO A 211 3.85 27.64 4.39
C PRO A 211 5.11 26.93 3.88
N HIS A 212 4.94 26.14 2.83
CA HIS A 212 6.02 25.48 2.10
C HIS A 212 6.34 26.19 0.79
N ALA A 213 5.32 26.79 0.17
CA ALA A 213 5.46 27.52 -1.08
C ALA A 213 4.56 28.75 -1.13
N MET A 214 4.98 29.75 -1.90
CA MET A 214 4.15 30.82 -2.42
C MET A 214 3.99 30.62 -3.93
N VAL A 215 2.76 30.73 -4.44
CA VAL A 215 2.44 30.64 -5.87
C VAL A 215 2.03 32.02 -6.37
N VAL A 216 2.64 32.49 -7.45
CA VAL A 216 2.25 33.69 -8.18
C VAL A 216 1.50 33.26 -9.44
N HIS A 217 0.22 33.60 -9.49
CA HIS A 217 -0.72 33.11 -10.50
C HIS A 217 -0.52 33.81 -11.84
N GLY A 218 -0.61 33.06 -12.95
CA GLY A 218 -0.59 33.63 -14.31
C GLY A 218 0.77 34.13 -14.78
N LEU A 219 1.85 33.79 -14.06
CA LEU A 219 3.21 34.20 -14.38
C LEU A 219 3.95 33.06 -15.10
N ALA A 220 4.12 33.20 -16.42
CA ALA A 220 4.91 32.30 -17.22
C ALA A 220 6.38 32.72 -17.22
N GLY A 221 7.29 31.76 -17.28
CA GLY A 221 8.71 32.00 -17.49
C GLY A 221 9.43 30.71 -17.89
N PHE A 222 10.56 30.87 -18.57
CA PHE A 222 11.35 29.75 -19.12
C PHE A 222 12.81 29.79 -18.66
N LYS A 223 13.12 30.61 -17.65
CA LYS A 223 14.45 30.68 -17.02
C LYS A 223 14.67 29.48 -16.09
N SER A 224 15.92 29.06 -15.96
CA SER A 224 16.33 28.00 -15.03
C SER A 224 16.02 28.37 -13.58
N ALA A 225 15.74 27.37 -12.75
CA ALA A 225 15.53 27.57 -11.33
C ALA A 225 16.76 28.24 -10.70
N ARG A 226 16.53 29.30 -9.90
CA ARG A 226 17.59 29.96 -9.14
C ARG A 226 17.16 30.23 -7.71
N TRP A 227 18.16 30.39 -6.85
CA TRP A 227 17.96 30.86 -5.50
C TRP A 227 17.66 32.35 -5.51
N TYR A 228 16.72 32.74 -4.67
CA TYR A 228 16.43 34.12 -4.36
C TYR A 228 16.54 34.35 -2.86
N GLU A 229 16.97 35.56 -2.51
CA GLU A 229 16.99 36.01 -1.13
C GLU A 229 15.61 36.54 -0.71
N ALA A 230 15.36 36.54 0.60
CA ALA A 230 14.17 37.20 1.13
C ALA A 230 14.21 38.72 0.82
N ASP A 231 13.05 39.34 0.57
CA ASP A 231 12.90 40.74 0.13
C ASP A 231 13.44 41.03 -1.29
N GLU A 232 13.98 40.03 -2.01
CA GLU A 232 14.36 40.17 -3.41
C GLU A 232 13.10 40.33 -4.29
N PHE A 233 13.23 41.13 -5.35
CA PHE A 233 12.17 41.32 -6.34
C PHE A 233 12.09 40.09 -7.25
N ILE A 234 10.87 39.65 -7.59
CA ILE A 234 10.73 38.58 -8.57
C ILE A 234 11.11 39.12 -9.96
N ASP A 235 12.25 38.67 -10.49
CA ASP A 235 12.79 39.12 -11.77
C ASP A 235 11.96 38.59 -12.96
N THR A 236 10.80 39.22 -13.19
CA THR A 236 9.88 38.93 -14.29
C THR A 236 9.40 40.20 -14.97
N ASP A 237 9.11 40.11 -16.27
CA ASP A 237 8.59 41.20 -17.10
C ASP A 237 7.21 41.73 -16.64
N LYS A 238 6.61 41.11 -15.61
CA LYS A 238 5.44 41.60 -14.89
C LYS A 238 5.84 41.95 -13.45
N SER A 239 5.56 43.18 -13.03
CA SER A 239 5.92 43.65 -11.69
C SER A 239 5.01 43.10 -10.58
N GLY A 240 3.74 42.81 -10.87
CA GLY A 240 2.72 42.41 -9.91
C GLY A 240 2.01 41.10 -10.24
N GLY A 241 1.23 40.60 -9.29
CA GLY A 241 0.46 39.36 -9.46
C GLY A 241 -0.38 38.99 -8.25
N LYS A 242 -1.32 38.08 -8.48
CA LYS A 242 -2.12 37.43 -7.44
C LYS A 242 -1.29 36.31 -6.82
N ILE A 243 -1.16 36.30 -5.50
CA ILE A 243 -0.39 35.29 -4.76
C ILE A 243 -1.28 34.43 -3.86
N SER A 244 -0.83 33.20 -3.62
CA SER A 244 -1.36 32.28 -2.59
C SER A 244 -0.23 31.53 -1.89
N PHE A 245 -0.45 31.08 -0.66
CA PHE A 245 0.48 30.22 0.08
C PHE A 245 -0.06 28.80 0.18
N HIS A 246 0.83 27.81 0.23
CA HIS A 246 0.46 26.40 0.23
C HIS A 246 1.34 25.61 1.21
N ASP A 247 0.78 24.54 1.77
CA ASP A 247 1.50 23.60 2.65
C ASP A 247 2.20 22.46 1.88
N ALA A 248 2.71 21.46 2.62
CA ALA A 248 3.39 20.28 2.09
C ALA A 248 2.54 19.45 1.11
N ARG A 249 1.21 19.48 1.27
CA ARG A 249 0.23 18.76 0.43
C ARG A 249 -0.25 19.63 -0.74
N GLY A 250 0.26 20.84 -0.87
CA GLY A 250 -0.17 21.82 -1.87
C GLY A 250 -1.50 22.51 -1.54
N LEU A 251 -2.07 22.27 -0.37
CA LEU A 251 -3.36 22.84 0.02
C LEU A 251 -3.17 24.29 0.47
N ILE A 252 -4.09 25.16 0.05
CA ILE A 252 -3.99 26.60 0.28
C ILE A 252 -4.00 26.96 1.78
N ILE A 253 -3.24 28.01 2.09
CA ILE A 253 -3.13 28.65 3.40
C ILE A 253 -3.48 30.12 3.22
N ASP A 254 -4.22 30.67 4.18
CA ASP A 254 -4.55 32.09 4.20
C ASP A 254 -3.29 33.00 4.24
N PRO A 255 -3.12 33.92 3.27
CA PRO A 255 -1.97 34.82 3.21
C PRO A 255 -1.91 35.81 4.39
N ILE A 256 -3.04 36.22 4.97
CA ILE A 256 -3.05 37.17 6.10
C ILE A 256 -2.57 36.49 7.38
N TYR A 257 -2.96 35.25 7.61
CA TYR A 257 -2.41 34.40 8.66
C TYR A 257 -0.89 34.21 8.52
N VAL A 258 -0.39 33.95 7.30
CA VAL A 258 1.08 33.86 7.06
C VAL A 258 1.77 35.17 7.41
N ALA A 259 1.19 36.32 7.04
CA ALA A 259 1.72 37.63 7.39
C ALA A 259 1.72 37.86 8.92
N CYS A 260 0.67 37.44 9.63
CA CYS A 260 0.60 37.50 11.09
C CYS A 260 1.72 36.67 11.73
N MET A 261 1.91 35.42 11.29
CA MET A 261 2.97 34.55 11.76
C MET A 261 4.36 35.16 11.53
N PHE A 262 4.61 35.68 10.33
CA PHE A 262 5.92 36.25 10.00
C PHE A 262 6.18 37.52 10.80
N THR A 263 5.17 38.37 11.00
CA THR A 263 5.27 39.56 11.83
C THR A 263 5.64 39.21 13.28
N ASP A 264 4.99 38.22 13.88
CA ASP A 264 5.30 37.78 15.25
C ASP A 264 6.70 37.13 15.34
N LEU A 265 7.04 36.22 14.44
CA LEU A 265 8.34 35.54 14.44
C LEU A 265 9.51 36.51 14.25
N GLN A 266 9.39 37.49 13.34
CA GLN A 266 10.42 38.52 13.13
C GLN A 266 10.57 39.44 14.35
N THR A 267 9.49 39.68 15.10
CA THR A 267 9.52 40.46 16.35
C THR A 267 10.16 39.66 17.48
N TRP A 268 9.90 38.35 17.55
CA TRP A 268 10.45 37.46 18.56
C TRP A 268 11.94 37.16 18.32
N LEU A 269 12.32 36.88 17.07
CA LEU A 269 13.67 36.52 16.66
C LEU A 269 14.12 37.42 15.50
N THR A 270 14.80 38.50 15.85
CA THR A 270 15.33 39.47 14.87
C THR A 270 16.36 38.86 13.92
N GLY A 271 17.00 37.75 14.30
CA GLY A 271 17.92 36.99 13.44
C GLY A 271 17.25 36.32 12.23
N LEU A 272 15.91 36.30 12.15
CA LEU A 272 15.16 35.85 10.97
C LEU A 272 15.05 36.93 9.89
N LEU A 273 15.36 38.19 10.19
CA LEU A 273 15.29 39.29 9.23
C LEU A 273 16.40 39.22 8.18
N THR A 274 16.15 39.82 7.03
CA THR A 274 17.17 40.00 5.97
C THR A 274 18.31 40.92 6.44
N ARG A 275 19.45 40.86 5.74
CA ARG A 275 20.57 41.77 5.97
C ARG A 275 20.14 43.19 5.59
N ASN A 276 20.18 44.12 6.55
CA ASN A 276 19.67 45.50 6.41
C ASN A 276 18.17 45.55 6.08
N PRO A 277 17.30 45.09 6.99
CA PRO A 277 15.88 44.95 6.70
C PRO A 277 15.21 46.32 6.57
N THR A 278 14.36 46.47 5.56
CA THR A 278 13.40 47.58 5.50
C THR A 278 12.44 47.49 6.69
N ALA A 279 11.91 48.61 7.19
CA ALA A 279 10.97 48.56 8.31
C ALA A 279 9.68 47.82 7.90
N PRO A 280 9.16 46.86 8.70
CA PRO A 280 7.98 46.06 8.32
C PRO A 280 6.66 46.86 8.33
N THR A 281 6.71 48.13 8.75
CA THR A 281 5.59 49.09 8.75
C THR A 281 5.52 49.97 7.50
N VAL A 282 6.46 49.83 6.56
CA VAL A 282 6.41 50.58 5.28
C VAL A 282 5.24 50.14 4.41
N ALA A 283 4.97 50.90 3.35
CA ALA A 283 4.05 50.48 2.29
C ALA A 283 4.41 49.09 1.76
N GLY A 284 3.47 48.14 1.80
CA GLY A 284 3.70 46.74 1.42
C GLY A 284 4.44 45.89 2.46
N GLY A 285 4.71 46.47 3.64
CA GLY A 285 5.33 45.81 4.79
C GLY A 285 4.44 44.72 5.40
N VAL A 286 5.06 43.62 5.84
CA VAL A 286 4.35 42.43 6.34
C VAL A 286 3.44 42.75 7.53
N LYS A 287 3.80 43.73 8.37
CA LYS A 287 2.99 44.17 9.51
C LYS A 287 1.73 44.92 9.07
N THR A 288 1.79 45.64 7.95
CA THR A 288 0.61 46.32 7.36
C THR A 288 -0.33 45.31 6.71
N ILE A 289 0.20 44.28 6.05
CA ILE A 289 -0.57 43.18 5.47
C ILE A 289 -1.25 42.35 6.57
N ALA A 290 -0.54 42.03 7.65
CA ALA A 290 -1.08 41.31 8.80
C ALA A 290 -2.24 42.05 9.50
N ALA A 291 -2.35 43.37 9.32
CA ALA A 291 -3.40 44.19 9.91
C ALA A 291 -4.66 44.33 9.03
N LEU A 292 -4.68 43.74 7.83
CA LEU A 292 -5.81 43.84 6.90
C LEU A 292 -7.08 43.14 7.42
N SER A 293 -6.92 42.13 8.29
CA SER A 293 -8.04 41.38 8.87
C SER A 293 -7.60 40.71 10.18
N SER A 294 -8.57 40.37 11.04
CA SER A 294 -8.35 39.80 12.37
C SER A 294 -9.44 38.78 12.75
N VAL A 295 -9.50 37.68 12.00
CA VAL A 295 -10.54 36.64 12.16
C VAL A 295 -9.93 35.26 12.42
N THR A 296 -10.76 34.29 12.84
CA THR A 296 -10.38 32.87 12.87
C THR A 296 -11.04 32.17 11.70
N LEU A 297 -10.24 31.79 10.71
CA LEU A 297 -10.70 31.02 9.55
C LEU A 297 -10.53 29.52 9.79
N VAL A 298 -11.52 28.76 9.38
CA VAL A 298 -11.49 27.30 9.39
C VAL A 298 -11.78 26.78 7.99
N HIS A 299 -10.92 25.88 7.51
CA HIS A 299 -11.06 25.18 6.24
C HIS A 299 -11.36 23.70 6.52
N CYS A 300 -12.54 23.24 6.13
CA CYS A 300 -13.04 21.88 6.35
C CYS A 300 -12.81 21.01 5.11
N VAL A 301 -11.96 20.00 5.25
CA VAL A 301 -11.59 19.06 4.19
C VAL A 301 -11.88 17.62 4.60
N ASP A 302 -11.97 16.72 3.63
CA ASP A 302 -11.86 15.29 3.86
C ASP A 302 -10.40 14.85 4.08
N LEU A 303 -10.17 13.55 4.32
CA LEU A 303 -8.82 13.02 4.54
C LEU A 303 -7.93 13.12 3.29
N HIS A 304 -8.52 12.99 2.09
CA HIS A 304 -7.84 13.14 0.80
C HIS A 304 -7.51 14.61 0.48
N GLY A 305 -8.00 15.55 1.28
CA GLY A 305 -7.77 16.99 1.17
C GLY A 305 -8.70 17.69 0.17
N ALA A 306 -9.81 17.06 -0.23
CA ALA A 306 -10.89 17.73 -0.94
C ALA A 306 -11.85 18.40 0.06
N ILE A 307 -12.75 19.27 -0.40
CA ILE A 307 -13.79 19.81 0.50
C ILE A 307 -14.69 18.66 0.96
N TYR A 308 -14.94 18.58 2.27
CA TYR A 308 -15.85 17.57 2.80
C TYR A 308 -17.26 17.78 2.24
N GLN A 309 -17.81 16.74 1.62
CA GLN A 309 -19.20 16.68 1.19
C GLN A 309 -19.90 15.50 1.88
N PRO A 310 -21.11 15.69 2.43
CA PRO A 310 -21.83 14.62 3.11
C PRO A 310 -22.34 13.58 2.10
N ALA A 311 -21.89 12.33 2.24
CA ALA A 311 -22.45 11.21 1.48
C ALA A 311 -23.83 10.81 2.01
N ASP A 312 -24.02 10.89 3.33
CA ASP A 312 -25.31 10.79 4.00
C ASP A 312 -25.81 12.20 4.35
N PRO A 313 -27.03 12.61 3.97
CA PRO A 313 -27.56 13.94 4.27
C PRO A 313 -27.58 14.31 5.76
N GLY A 314 -27.57 13.32 6.66
CA GLY A 314 -27.49 13.53 8.11
C GLY A 314 -26.06 13.78 8.63
N ALA A 315 -25.02 13.34 7.91
CA ALA A 315 -23.62 13.40 8.30
C ALA A 315 -22.99 14.78 8.02
N ILE A 316 -23.49 15.82 8.70
CA ILE A 316 -23.09 17.23 8.50
C ILE A 316 -22.45 17.81 9.78
N LEU A 317 -21.44 18.68 9.63
CA LEU A 317 -20.93 19.50 10.72
C LEU A 317 -21.65 20.86 10.83
N VAL A 318 -21.77 21.32 12.06
CA VAL A 318 -22.34 22.61 12.45
C VAL A 318 -21.35 23.39 13.33
N THR A 319 -21.56 24.69 13.47
CA THR A 319 -20.88 25.45 14.52
C THR A 319 -21.72 25.40 15.78
N GLN A 320 -21.06 25.29 16.93
CA GLN A 320 -21.70 25.08 18.23
C GLN A 320 -20.97 25.90 19.30
N ASP A 321 -21.72 26.51 20.21
CA ASP A 321 -21.18 27.21 21.37
C ASP A 321 -20.75 26.23 22.49
N SER A 322 -20.36 26.77 23.66
CA SER A 322 -19.98 25.96 24.83
C SER A 322 -21.15 25.27 25.54
N THR A 323 -22.39 25.62 25.23
CA THR A 323 -23.65 25.14 25.84
C THR A 323 -24.45 24.21 24.92
N PRO A 324 -23.75 23.31 24.23
CA PRO A 324 -24.24 22.56 23.07
C PRO A 324 -25.25 23.15 22.10
N THR A 325 -25.33 24.47 21.97
CA THR A 325 -26.31 25.10 21.08
C THR A 325 -25.68 25.34 19.71
N GLN A 326 -26.37 24.91 18.66
CA GLN A 326 -25.94 25.18 17.29
C GLN A 326 -26.01 26.69 17.01
N THR A 327 -24.90 27.27 16.59
CA THR A 327 -24.77 28.70 16.26
C THR A 327 -24.81 28.98 14.76
N GLY A 328 -24.65 27.95 13.92
CA GLY A 328 -24.58 28.08 12.47
C GLY A 328 -24.33 26.74 11.77
N THR A 329 -24.15 26.78 10.46
CA THR A 329 -23.89 25.61 9.59
C THR A 329 -22.57 25.80 8.87
N VAL A 330 -21.79 24.71 8.72
CA VAL A 330 -20.57 24.74 7.89
C VAL A 330 -20.99 24.87 6.42
N PRO A 331 -20.51 25.88 5.67
CA PRO A 331 -20.92 26.08 4.28
C PRO A 331 -20.35 24.99 3.37
N ALA A 332 -20.99 24.76 2.22
CA ALA A 332 -20.56 23.80 1.22
C ALA A 332 -19.17 24.10 0.62
N SER A 333 -18.69 25.35 0.74
CA SER A 333 -17.33 25.74 0.37
C SER A 333 -16.26 25.20 1.33
N GLY A 334 -16.65 24.71 2.52
CA GLY A 334 -15.75 24.25 3.58
C GLY A 334 -14.95 25.37 4.28
N LEU A 335 -14.86 26.57 3.71
CA LEU A 335 -14.14 27.72 4.27
C LEU A 335 -15.11 28.73 4.89
N PHE A 336 -14.87 29.09 6.16
CA PHE A 336 -15.69 30.07 6.88
C PHE A 336 -14.96 30.73 8.04
N THR A 337 -15.53 31.83 8.55
CA THR A 337 -15.08 32.50 9.77
C THR A 337 -15.78 31.89 10.98
N LEU A 338 -15.00 31.35 11.93
CA LEU A 338 -15.51 30.82 13.18
C LEU A 338 -15.65 31.94 14.21
N ALA A 339 -16.83 32.07 14.80
CA ALA A 339 -17.10 33.05 15.85
C ALA A 339 -16.27 32.77 17.11
N ASN A 340 -15.96 33.83 17.86
CA ASN A 340 -15.15 33.69 19.08
C ASN A 340 -15.90 32.84 20.12
N GLY A 341 -15.22 31.84 20.67
CA GLY A 341 -15.80 30.91 21.63
C GLY A 341 -16.53 29.73 21.01
N ASP A 342 -16.83 29.73 19.70
CA ASP A 342 -17.47 28.64 18.97
C ASP A 342 -16.49 27.52 18.59
N GLY A 343 -17.05 26.35 18.22
CA GLY A 343 -16.31 25.18 17.76
C GLY A 343 -17.14 24.36 16.77
N LEU A 344 -16.52 23.37 16.14
CA LEU A 344 -17.18 22.44 15.22
C LEU A 344 -17.76 21.25 15.98
N ALA A 345 -18.97 20.83 15.62
CA ALA A 345 -19.62 19.63 16.14
C ALA A 345 -20.50 18.98 15.06
N ALA A 346 -20.85 17.71 15.24
CA ALA A 346 -21.83 17.06 14.38
C ALA A 346 -23.24 17.61 14.62
N ALA A 347 -24.04 17.68 13.56
CA ALA A 347 -25.47 17.90 13.67
C ALA A 347 -26.13 16.74 14.44
N SER A 348 -27.30 17.00 15.02
CA SER A 348 -28.08 15.98 15.74
C SER A 348 -28.52 14.79 14.87
N THR A 349 -28.48 14.95 13.54
CA THR A 349 -28.84 13.94 12.54
C THR A 349 -27.70 12.98 12.15
N ASP A 350 -26.47 13.21 12.61
CA ASP A 350 -25.28 12.44 12.19
C ASP A 350 -25.35 10.95 12.54
N ASN A 351 -26.08 10.57 13.60
CA ASN A 351 -26.17 9.20 14.10
C ASN A 351 -24.80 8.54 14.41
N GLY A 352 -23.74 9.34 14.63
CA GLY A 352 -22.43 8.88 15.04
C GLY A 352 -21.49 8.41 13.93
N ARG A 353 -21.78 8.76 12.68
CA ARG A 353 -20.97 8.42 11.51
C ARG A 353 -19.72 9.29 11.38
N LEU A 354 -19.80 10.55 11.78
CA LEU A 354 -18.73 11.51 11.61
C LEU A 354 -17.60 11.37 12.64
N ARG A 355 -16.37 11.53 12.17
CA ARG A 355 -15.19 11.88 12.99
C ARG A 355 -14.56 13.14 12.43
N TRP A 356 -14.11 14.03 13.31
CA TRP A 356 -13.46 15.28 12.93
C TRP A 356 -12.36 15.69 13.89
N GLY A 357 -11.37 16.41 13.39
CA GLY A 357 -10.22 16.88 14.17
C GLY A 357 -9.34 17.81 13.35
N TRP A 358 -8.27 18.35 13.95
CA TRP A 358 -7.32 19.18 13.23
C TRP A 358 -6.50 18.36 12.24
N ALA A 359 -6.47 18.79 10.98
CA ALA A 359 -5.87 18.04 9.87
C ALA A 359 -4.34 17.94 9.98
N THR A 360 -3.68 18.97 10.48
CA THR A 360 -2.20 19.01 10.52
C THR A 360 -1.64 17.97 11.50
N ASN A 361 -2.01 18.02 12.79
CA ASN A 361 -1.52 17.10 13.82
C ASN A 361 -2.56 16.86 14.94
N GLY A 362 -3.77 16.41 14.58
CA GLY A 362 -4.87 16.18 15.52
C GLY A 362 -5.24 14.70 15.72
N ILE A 363 -6.24 14.48 16.58
CA ILE A 363 -6.95 13.19 16.67
C ILE A 363 -8.39 13.44 16.22
N LEU A 364 -8.86 12.66 15.25
CA LEU A 364 -10.25 12.72 14.80
C LEU A 364 -11.13 12.10 15.88
N ALA A 365 -12.10 12.85 16.39
CA ALA A 365 -12.97 12.43 17.48
C ALA A 365 -14.42 12.82 17.18
N ARG A 366 -15.29 12.67 18.18
CA ARG A 366 -16.70 13.13 18.15
C ARG A 366 -16.96 14.31 19.08
N THR A 367 -15.91 14.82 19.71
CA THR A 367 -16.00 15.93 20.64
C THR A 367 -15.99 17.25 19.89
N ARG A 368 -16.69 18.25 20.43
CA ARG A 368 -16.64 19.62 19.92
C ARG A 368 -15.19 20.08 19.72
N LEU A 369 -14.84 20.45 18.50
CA LEU A 369 -13.50 20.84 18.10
C LEU A 369 -13.35 22.35 18.18
N VAL A 370 -12.51 22.82 19.09
CA VAL A 370 -12.34 24.26 19.40
C VAL A 370 -10.91 24.67 19.08
N PRO A 371 -10.68 25.83 18.44
CA PRO A 371 -9.33 26.36 18.25
C PRO A 371 -8.57 26.42 19.58
N PRO A 372 -7.37 25.85 19.67
CA PRO A 372 -6.58 25.87 20.89
C PRO A 372 -6.18 27.31 21.24
N ALA A 373 -5.97 27.57 22.53
CA ALA A 373 -5.29 28.78 22.95
C ALA A 373 -3.82 28.73 22.50
N LEU A 374 -3.37 29.79 21.83
CA LEU A 374 -1.97 29.94 21.44
C LEU A 374 -1.17 30.55 22.59
N ALA A 375 0.08 30.09 22.78
CA ALA A 375 1.00 30.65 23.76
C ALA A 375 1.30 32.13 23.48
N ASN A 376 1.37 32.49 22.19
CA ASN A 376 1.43 33.87 21.72
C ASN A 376 0.31 34.08 20.68
N PRO A 377 -0.57 35.08 20.86
CA PRO A 377 -1.73 35.25 20.00
C PRO A 377 -1.36 35.81 18.62
N LEU A 378 -2.03 35.31 17.59
CA LEU A 378 -2.04 35.88 16.24
C LEU A 378 -3.35 36.63 16.01
N ALA A 379 -3.27 37.78 15.32
CA ALA A 379 -4.44 38.61 14.99
C ALA A 379 -5.41 37.87 14.06
N GLN A 380 -4.90 37.26 13.00
CA GLN A 380 -5.62 36.31 12.15
C GLN A 380 -5.09 34.89 12.37
N LYS A 381 -6.01 33.94 12.45
CA LYS A 381 -5.71 32.52 12.66
C LYS A 381 -6.31 31.71 11.52
N PHE A 382 -5.60 30.69 11.08
CA PHE A 382 -6.08 29.75 10.06
C PHE A 382 -5.89 28.33 10.56
N TYR A 383 -6.98 27.57 10.61
CA TYR A 383 -6.96 26.16 10.97
C TYR A 383 -7.58 25.32 9.85
N ARG A 384 -7.09 24.10 9.70
CA ARG A 384 -7.72 23.11 8.83
C ARG A 384 -8.29 21.96 9.64
N ALA A 385 -9.57 21.68 9.47
CA ALA A 385 -10.24 20.55 10.06
C ALA A 385 -10.39 19.42 9.03
N ALA A 386 -10.02 18.20 9.41
CA ALA A 386 -10.27 16.99 8.65
C ALA A 386 -11.56 16.34 9.15
N ILE A 387 -12.41 15.89 8.23
CA ILE A 387 -13.73 15.33 8.48
C ILE A 387 -13.87 14.03 7.70
N VAL A 388 -14.47 13.01 8.32
CA VAL A 388 -14.71 11.73 7.67
C VAL A 388 -16.04 11.13 8.12
N ASP A 389 -16.89 10.75 7.16
CA ASP A 389 -17.95 9.77 7.38
C ASP A 389 -17.29 8.38 7.31
N THR A 390 -17.21 7.71 8.46
CA THR A 390 -16.46 6.44 8.58
C THR A 390 -17.07 5.32 7.74
N THR A 391 -18.40 5.35 7.56
CA THR A 391 -19.12 4.34 6.78
C THR A 391 -18.88 4.54 5.29
N TRP A 392 -18.99 5.78 4.81
CA TRP A 392 -18.63 6.12 3.43
C TRP A 392 -17.15 5.81 3.14
N ALA A 393 -16.27 6.12 4.10
CA ALA A 393 -14.83 5.90 4.01
C ALA A 393 -14.42 4.46 3.80
N LEU A 394 -15.10 3.53 4.46
CA LEU A 394 -14.65 2.15 4.53
C LEU A 394 -15.54 1.15 3.78
N LEU A 395 -16.83 1.44 3.57
CA LEU A 395 -17.74 0.55 2.84
C LEU A 395 -17.95 0.92 1.38
N GLY A 396 -17.62 2.15 0.98
CA GLY A 396 -17.97 2.69 -0.33
C GLY A 396 -19.45 3.06 -0.45
N ASN A 397 -19.95 3.17 -1.68
CA ASN A 397 -21.35 3.52 -1.93
C ASN A 397 -22.28 2.31 -1.78
N ARG A 398 -22.97 2.24 -0.64
CA ARG A 398 -23.97 1.21 -0.33
C ARG A 398 -25.42 1.68 -0.51
N THR A 399 -25.60 2.84 -1.13
CA THR A 399 -26.92 3.40 -1.45
C THR A 399 -27.41 2.88 -2.80
N ALA A 400 -28.71 3.00 -3.07
CA ALA A 400 -29.30 2.55 -4.34
C ALA A 400 -29.01 3.49 -5.53
N THR A 401 -28.29 4.59 -5.32
CA THR A 401 -28.05 5.64 -6.35
C THR A 401 -26.60 6.08 -6.36
N ALA A 402 -26.15 6.66 -7.47
CA ALA A 402 -24.83 7.28 -7.53
C ALA A 402 -24.74 8.42 -6.50
N THR A 403 -23.70 8.40 -5.68
CA THR A 403 -23.47 9.35 -4.59
C THR A 403 -22.05 9.88 -4.69
N LEU A 404 -21.88 11.21 -4.68
CA LEU A 404 -20.57 11.88 -4.83
C LEU A 404 -19.73 11.38 -6.02
N GLY A 405 -20.37 10.99 -7.12
CA GLY A 405 -19.70 10.50 -8.34
C GLY A 405 -19.39 8.99 -8.34
N VAL A 406 -19.64 8.28 -7.25
CA VAL A 406 -19.45 6.82 -7.14
C VAL A 406 -20.76 6.09 -7.42
N ASN A 407 -20.74 5.09 -8.31
CA ASN A 407 -21.90 4.28 -8.63
C ASN A 407 -22.34 3.39 -7.44
N PRO A 408 -23.62 2.98 -7.35
CA PRO A 408 -24.10 2.10 -6.29
C PRO A 408 -23.47 0.70 -6.39
N ASP A 409 -23.45 -0.03 -5.28
CA ASP A 409 -23.14 -1.47 -5.29
C ASP A 409 -24.27 -2.29 -5.94
N ASP A 410 -24.12 -3.62 -5.94
CA ASP A 410 -25.10 -4.52 -6.55
C ASP A 410 -26.40 -4.70 -5.75
N GLN A 411 -26.54 -4.03 -4.59
CA GLN A 411 -27.71 -4.05 -3.72
C GLN A 411 -28.15 -5.46 -3.26
N THR A 412 -27.25 -6.44 -3.31
CA THR A 412 -27.56 -7.83 -2.89
C THR A 412 -27.60 -7.99 -1.38
N ILE A 413 -26.82 -7.18 -0.65
CA ILE A 413 -26.75 -7.20 0.82
C ILE A 413 -27.62 -6.07 1.41
N PRO A 414 -28.69 -6.40 2.15
CA PRO A 414 -29.50 -5.42 2.86
C PRO A 414 -28.72 -4.60 3.89
N ALA A 415 -29.15 -3.36 4.11
CA ALA A 415 -28.47 -2.40 4.97
C ALA A 415 -28.31 -2.87 6.44
N ASP A 416 -29.20 -3.71 6.96
CA ASP A 416 -29.17 -4.21 8.35
C ASP A 416 -28.09 -5.28 8.61
N ILE A 417 -27.49 -5.83 7.55
CA ILE A 417 -26.47 -6.89 7.61
C ILE A 417 -25.21 -6.56 6.79
N LEU A 418 -25.04 -5.30 6.41
CA LEU A 418 -23.77 -4.80 5.88
C LEU A 418 -22.64 -4.99 6.89
N PRO A 419 -21.37 -5.06 6.43
CA PRO A 419 -20.22 -5.05 7.32
C PRO A 419 -20.24 -3.81 8.25
N ILE A 420 -19.85 -4.01 9.50
CA ILE A 420 -19.93 -2.98 10.54
C ILE A 420 -18.58 -2.29 10.69
N VAL A 421 -18.56 -0.96 10.60
CA VAL A 421 -17.36 -0.18 10.90
C VAL A 421 -17.14 -0.13 12.42
N ARG A 422 -15.93 -0.52 12.84
CA ARG A 422 -15.48 -0.56 14.23
C ARG A 422 -14.55 0.62 14.51
N ASP A 423 -14.75 1.28 15.65
CA ASP A 423 -13.98 2.45 16.09
C ASP A 423 -13.33 2.16 17.45
N GLN A 424 -12.25 2.87 17.75
CA GLN A 424 -11.48 2.77 18.99
C GLN A 424 -10.85 1.38 19.20
N VAL A 425 -10.43 0.75 18.10
CA VAL A 425 -9.67 -0.50 18.10
C VAL A 425 -8.19 -0.24 17.90
N ILE A 426 -7.34 -1.19 18.30
CA ILE A 426 -5.92 -1.16 17.92
C ILE A 426 -5.80 -1.78 16.53
N ILE A 427 -5.05 -1.12 15.65
CA ILE A 427 -4.68 -1.63 14.33
C ILE A 427 -3.17 -1.45 14.17
N ASN A 428 -2.44 -2.56 14.13
CA ASN A 428 -1.01 -2.58 13.91
C ASN A 428 -0.72 -3.25 12.56
N TYR A 429 -0.04 -2.54 11.67
CA TYR A 429 0.41 -3.09 10.39
C TYR A 429 1.78 -3.76 10.56
N LEU A 430 1.89 -5.01 10.16
CA LEU A 430 3.09 -5.85 10.26
C LEU A 430 3.77 -5.87 8.89
N ALA A 431 5.05 -5.53 8.82
CA ALA A 431 5.73 -5.25 7.55
C ALA A 431 6.23 -6.50 6.81
N ASP A 432 6.32 -7.65 7.49
CA ASP A 432 6.83 -8.89 6.94
C ASP A 432 6.23 -10.14 7.63
N GLY A 433 6.68 -11.30 7.14
CA GLY A 433 6.19 -12.59 7.59
C GLY A 433 6.65 -12.99 9.00
N PRO A 434 7.93 -12.84 9.39
CA PRO A 434 8.36 -13.11 10.76
C PRO A 434 7.58 -12.32 11.82
N ASP A 435 7.34 -11.02 11.61
CA ASP A 435 6.52 -10.24 12.54
C ASP A 435 5.05 -10.69 12.53
N THR A 436 4.52 -11.09 11.37
CA THR A 436 3.18 -11.67 11.27
C THR A 436 3.03 -12.95 12.09
N MET A 437 4.00 -13.86 12.00
CA MET A 437 4.01 -15.09 12.79
C MET A 437 4.25 -14.81 14.28
N ALA A 438 5.14 -13.85 14.60
CA ALA A 438 5.41 -13.46 15.97
C ALA A 438 4.17 -12.94 16.69
N GLN A 439 3.42 -12.04 16.03
CA GLN A 439 2.18 -11.52 16.60
C GLN A 439 1.12 -12.62 16.77
N ALA A 440 1.05 -13.56 15.83
CA ALA A 440 0.15 -14.71 15.92
C ALA A 440 0.53 -15.66 17.08
N GLU A 441 1.80 -15.90 17.36
CA GLU A 441 2.22 -16.67 18.54
C GLU A 441 1.99 -15.88 19.84
N THR A 442 2.28 -14.57 19.86
CA THR A 442 2.02 -13.73 21.04
C THR A 442 0.55 -13.78 21.46
N LEU A 443 -0.40 -13.69 20.52
CA LEU A 443 -1.83 -13.75 20.86
C LEU A 443 -2.23 -15.10 21.48
N LEU A 444 -1.57 -16.19 21.04
CA LEU A 444 -1.81 -17.54 21.55
C LEU A 444 -1.17 -17.81 22.91
N THR A 445 -0.39 -16.87 23.47
CA THR A 445 0.14 -16.94 24.85
C THR A 445 -0.66 -16.15 25.88
N ARG A 446 -1.74 -15.46 25.46
CA ARG A 446 -2.54 -14.61 26.36
C ARG A 446 -3.14 -15.44 27.50
N ALA A 447 -3.18 -14.87 28.70
CA ALA A 447 -3.78 -15.52 29.86
C ALA A 447 -5.31 -15.61 29.73
N ASN A 448 -5.93 -16.59 30.41
CA ASN A 448 -7.39 -16.78 30.45
C ASN A 448 -8.04 -16.97 29.07
N GLN A 449 -7.38 -17.72 28.18
CA GLN A 449 -7.95 -18.10 26.89
C GLN A 449 -9.20 -18.95 27.08
N ASP A 450 -10.28 -18.53 26.41
CA ASP A 450 -11.53 -19.28 26.29
C ASP A 450 -11.61 -19.96 24.91
N MET A 451 -11.22 -19.24 23.86
CA MET A 451 -11.34 -19.70 22.48
C MET A 451 -10.15 -19.27 21.63
N THR A 452 -9.65 -20.19 20.81
CA THR A 452 -8.61 -19.94 19.81
C THR A 452 -9.05 -20.53 18.48
N LEU A 453 -8.75 -19.83 17.38
CA LEU A 453 -9.13 -20.22 16.02
C LEU A 453 -7.93 -20.02 15.09
N ALA A 454 -7.72 -20.95 14.16
CA ALA A 454 -6.70 -20.81 13.12
C ALA A 454 -7.22 -21.25 11.74
N VAL A 455 -7.24 -20.30 10.80
CA VAL A 455 -7.53 -20.52 9.39
C VAL A 455 -6.28 -20.20 8.61
N SER A 456 -5.90 -21.02 7.65
CA SER A 456 -4.80 -20.73 6.74
C SER A 456 -4.91 -21.63 5.51
N PRO A 457 -4.39 -21.27 4.32
CA PRO A 457 -4.32 -22.21 3.19
C PRO A 457 -3.67 -23.55 3.58
N SER A 458 -2.65 -23.50 4.44
CA SER A 458 -1.95 -24.64 5.01
C SER A 458 -1.45 -24.32 6.42
N ILE A 459 -1.48 -25.30 7.34
CA ILE A 459 -0.96 -25.17 8.70
C ILE A 459 0.12 -26.24 8.93
N ASP A 460 1.37 -25.80 8.98
CA ASP A 460 2.51 -26.60 9.41
C ASP A 460 2.70 -26.47 10.93
N ALA A 461 2.43 -27.56 11.66
CA ALA A 461 2.55 -27.60 13.11
C ALA A 461 3.98 -27.81 13.61
N ALA A 462 4.92 -28.20 12.73
CA ALA A 462 6.28 -28.61 13.10
C ALA A 462 7.34 -27.50 12.89
N MET A 463 6.96 -26.35 12.35
CA MET A 463 7.87 -25.23 12.10
C MET A 463 8.01 -24.34 13.34
N ALA A 464 9.21 -24.03 13.82
CA ALA A 464 9.36 -23.05 14.92
C ALA A 464 8.92 -21.65 14.48
N ALA A 465 8.16 -20.95 15.32
CA ALA A 465 7.73 -19.57 15.08
C ALA A 465 8.35 -18.62 16.13
N PRO A 466 8.70 -17.37 15.76
CA PRO A 466 9.10 -16.36 16.74
C PRO A 466 7.94 -16.04 17.69
N THR A 467 8.23 -15.61 18.91
CA THR A 467 7.20 -15.32 19.94
C THR A 467 7.14 -13.84 20.32
N ALA A 468 7.96 -12.99 19.72
CA ALA A 468 8.01 -11.55 19.96
C ALA A 468 8.43 -10.79 18.70
N LEU A 469 7.80 -9.64 18.48
CA LEU A 469 7.98 -8.78 17.30
C LEU A 469 9.36 -8.10 17.20
N GLY A 470 9.64 -7.56 16.01
CA GLY A 470 10.75 -6.66 15.73
C GLY A 470 12.08 -7.40 15.72
N ALA A 471 13.11 -6.83 16.35
CA ALA A 471 14.44 -7.43 16.37
C ALA A 471 14.44 -8.87 16.92
N ALA A 472 13.51 -9.22 17.83
CA ALA A 472 13.38 -10.55 18.40
C ALA A 472 12.77 -11.60 17.44
N ALA A 473 12.05 -11.17 16.40
CA ALA A 473 11.55 -12.06 15.34
C ALA A 473 12.57 -12.26 14.21
N HIS A 474 13.66 -11.49 14.22
CA HIS A 474 14.57 -11.34 13.08
C HIS A 474 16.01 -11.79 13.38
N TRP A 475 16.76 -12.08 12.32
CA TRP A 475 18.20 -12.30 12.43
C TRP A 475 18.92 -11.01 12.88
N PRO A 476 19.94 -11.08 13.75
CA PRO A 476 20.56 -12.28 14.32
C PRO A 476 20.00 -12.72 15.67
N ALA A 477 18.89 -12.16 16.16
CA ALA A 477 18.34 -12.57 17.46
C ALA A 477 17.66 -13.95 17.38
N PHE A 478 16.95 -14.21 16.29
CA PHE A 478 16.20 -15.45 16.08
C PHE A 478 16.78 -16.29 14.93
N PRO A 479 16.86 -17.63 15.08
CA PRO A 479 16.53 -18.44 16.26
C PRO A 479 17.64 -18.38 17.31
N ALA A 480 17.35 -18.72 18.56
CA ALA A 480 18.37 -18.89 19.60
C ALA A 480 19.13 -20.23 19.44
N PRO A 481 20.34 -20.39 20.01
CA PRO A 481 21.15 -19.37 20.70
C PRO A 481 21.85 -18.42 19.71
N ASN A 482 21.99 -17.15 20.10
CA ASN A 482 22.82 -16.18 19.39
C ASN A 482 24.20 -16.12 20.07
N THR A 483 25.20 -16.70 19.41
CA THR A 483 26.60 -16.80 19.89
C THR A 483 27.38 -15.50 19.71
N ALA A 484 26.81 -14.50 19.02
CA ALA A 484 27.46 -13.26 18.59
C ALA A 484 28.76 -13.46 17.76
N ALA A 485 29.00 -14.68 17.25
CA ALA A 485 30.21 -14.99 16.51
C ALA A 485 30.21 -14.33 15.12
N GLY A 486 31.38 -13.80 14.74
CA GLY A 486 31.70 -13.32 13.41
C GLY A 486 32.60 -14.30 12.65
N PHE A 487 32.97 -13.96 11.42
CA PHE A 487 33.91 -14.77 10.64
C PHE A 487 35.29 -14.90 11.33
N PRO A 488 35.89 -16.11 11.34
CA PRO A 488 37.25 -16.30 11.86
C PRO A 488 38.29 -15.57 11.00
N THR A 489 39.45 -15.31 11.60
CA THR A 489 40.62 -14.74 10.91
C THR A 489 41.80 -15.72 11.05
N PRO A 490 42.35 -16.29 9.95
CA PRO A 490 41.98 -16.08 8.55
C PRO A 490 40.62 -16.72 8.20
N LEU A 491 40.06 -16.28 7.08
CA LEU A 491 38.77 -16.77 6.58
C LEU A 491 38.91 -18.19 6.02
N VAL A 492 38.02 -19.08 6.43
CA VAL A 492 37.88 -20.42 5.86
C VAL A 492 36.71 -20.41 4.87
N SER A 493 36.93 -20.93 3.67
CA SER A 493 35.84 -21.07 2.69
C SER A 493 34.99 -22.31 3.02
N PRO A 494 33.65 -22.20 3.06
CA PRO A 494 32.75 -23.33 3.27
C PRO A 494 32.84 -24.40 2.16
N ALA A 495 33.45 -24.07 1.01
CA ALA A 495 33.70 -25.03 -0.07
C ALA A 495 34.87 -25.98 0.21
N THR A 496 35.73 -25.67 1.20
CA THR A 496 36.91 -26.47 1.51
C THR A 496 36.48 -27.78 2.17
N GLY A 497 36.67 -28.92 1.48
CA GLY A 497 36.33 -30.24 2.02
C GLY A 497 34.83 -30.59 2.03
N ILE A 498 34.01 -29.84 1.29
CA ILE A 498 32.57 -30.09 1.19
C ILE A 498 32.25 -31.42 0.51
N THR A 499 31.25 -32.16 1.02
CA THR A 499 30.81 -33.43 0.44
C THR A 499 29.30 -33.46 0.21
N ALA A 500 28.84 -34.30 -0.71
CA ALA A 500 27.42 -34.52 -1.00
C ALA A 500 27.12 -36.01 -1.16
N ALA A 501 25.96 -36.48 -0.68
CA ALA A 501 25.52 -37.86 -0.80
C ALA A 501 23.99 -37.94 -0.93
N TRP A 502 23.48 -38.94 -1.64
CA TRP A 502 22.04 -39.22 -1.71
C TRP A 502 21.49 -39.54 -0.31
N ALA A 503 20.31 -39.01 0.02
CA ALA A 503 19.69 -39.20 1.32
C ALA A 503 18.95 -40.55 1.44
N THR A 504 18.80 -41.07 2.67
CA THR A 504 17.86 -42.17 2.97
C THR A 504 16.41 -41.64 2.99
N GLY A 505 15.48 -42.30 2.29
CA GLY A 505 14.04 -41.97 2.31
C GLY A 505 13.59 -41.02 1.20
N GLY A 506 12.30 -40.68 1.17
CA GLY A 506 11.68 -39.84 0.13
C GLY A 506 11.54 -40.55 -1.23
N ASP A 507 11.45 -39.76 -2.31
CA ASP A 507 11.38 -40.25 -3.70
C ASP A 507 12.76 -40.73 -4.24
N GLY A 508 13.80 -40.74 -3.40
CA GLY A 508 15.16 -41.13 -3.78
C GLY A 508 15.97 -40.04 -4.50
N HIS A 509 15.47 -38.80 -4.53
CA HIS A 509 16.07 -37.65 -5.22
C HIS A 509 16.70 -36.61 -4.28
N ASP A 510 16.63 -36.80 -2.97
CA ASP A 510 17.13 -35.82 -1.99
C ASP A 510 18.63 -35.98 -1.73
N VAL A 511 19.31 -34.88 -1.39
CA VAL A 511 20.77 -34.84 -1.18
C VAL A 511 21.11 -34.21 0.16
N VAL A 512 22.04 -34.82 0.90
CA VAL A 512 22.65 -34.22 2.09
C VAL A 512 24.01 -33.65 1.73
N VAL A 513 24.20 -32.34 1.95
CA VAL A 513 25.48 -31.64 1.79
C VAL A 513 26.12 -31.44 3.16
N THR A 514 27.40 -31.80 3.30
CA THR A 514 28.14 -31.64 4.56
C THR A 514 29.27 -30.62 4.39
N ILE A 515 29.22 -29.55 5.17
CA ILE A 515 30.31 -28.58 5.33
C ILE A 515 31.14 -29.00 6.55
N PRO A 516 32.47 -29.18 6.43
CA PRO A 516 33.32 -29.56 7.55
C PRO A 516 33.27 -28.59 8.73
N ASP A 517 33.63 -29.08 9.92
CA ASP A 517 33.80 -28.24 11.10
C ASP A 517 34.81 -27.10 10.80
N GLY A 518 34.53 -25.92 11.36
CA GLY A 518 35.28 -24.69 11.07
C GLY A 518 35.02 -24.05 9.69
N GLY A 519 34.17 -24.65 8.84
CA GLY A 519 33.78 -24.09 7.54
C GLY A 519 32.84 -22.88 7.62
N ALA A 520 32.21 -22.65 8.77
CA ALA A 520 31.40 -21.48 9.08
C ALA A 520 31.52 -21.11 10.57
N PRO A 521 31.27 -19.85 10.97
CA PRO A 521 31.28 -19.45 12.38
C PRO A 521 30.19 -20.15 13.20
N ASP A 522 30.45 -20.33 14.49
CA ASP A 522 29.46 -20.88 15.43
C ASP A 522 28.16 -20.05 15.43
N GLY A 523 27.02 -20.72 15.34
CA GLY A 523 25.71 -20.08 15.27
C GLY A 523 25.41 -19.34 13.96
N ALA A 524 26.28 -19.40 12.94
CA ALA A 524 26.03 -18.78 11.64
C ALA A 524 24.93 -19.52 10.86
N HIS A 525 24.11 -18.77 10.14
CA HIS A 525 23.17 -19.34 9.19
C HIS A 525 23.87 -19.68 7.88
N ILE A 526 23.65 -20.89 7.38
CA ILE A 526 24.11 -21.33 6.07
C ILE A 526 22.90 -21.60 5.20
N ARG A 527 22.88 -21.01 4.00
CA ARG A 527 21.90 -21.33 2.95
C ARG A 527 22.59 -21.80 1.69
N ILE A 528 22.12 -22.92 1.14
CA ILE A 528 22.61 -23.49 -0.11
C ILE A 528 21.53 -23.32 -1.17
N TYR A 529 21.87 -22.73 -2.30
CA TYR A 529 21.03 -22.63 -3.49
C TYR A 529 21.57 -23.58 -4.57
N PRO A 530 20.92 -24.72 -4.86
CA PRO A 530 21.32 -25.57 -5.98
C PRO A 530 21.07 -24.85 -7.31
N GLN A 531 21.93 -25.05 -8.29
CA GLN A 531 21.71 -24.59 -9.65
C GLN A 531 20.78 -25.56 -10.36
N VAL A 532 19.60 -25.08 -10.71
CA VAL A 532 18.57 -25.84 -11.42
C VAL A 532 18.63 -25.48 -12.88
N TYR A 533 18.69 -26.48 -13.75
CA TYR A 533 18.59 -26.29 -15.19
C TYR A 533 17.13 -26.10 -15.60
N VAL A 534 16.86 -25.05 -16.37
CA VAL A 534 15.57 -24.83 -17.01
C VAL A 534 15.77 -24.84 -18.51
N THR A 535 15.05 -25.74 -19.18
CA THR A 535 15.03 -25.79 -20.64
C THR A 535 14.44 -24.50 -21.18
N ILE A 536 15.21 -23.80 -22.00
CA ILE A 536 14.78 -22.60 -22.73
C ILE A 536 14.84 -22.86 -24.22
N ALA A 537 13.91 -22.27 -24.98
CA ALA A 537 13.86 -22.42 -26.44
C ALA A 537 15.07 -21.78 -27.14
N ALA A 538 15.65 -20.72 -26.55
CA ALA A 538 16.87 -20.08 -27.01
C ALA A 538 17.57 -19.37 -25.84
N ILE A 539 18.89 -19.26 -25.87
CA ILE A 539 19.67 -18.45 -24.92
C ILE A 539 19.44 -16.98 -25.25
N THR A 540 18.58 -16.31 -24.49
CA THR A 540 18.33 -14.87 -24.56
C THR A 540 18.66 -14.20 -23.22
N SER A 541 18.74 -12.87 -23.20
CA SER A 541 18.95 -12.09 -21.97
C SER A 541 17.84 -12.28 -20.92
N ASP A 542 16.68 -12.79 -21.33
CA ASP A 542 15.43 -12.68 -20.58
C ASP A 542 15.06 -13.96 -19.82
N ALA A 543 15.71 -15.09 -20.16
CA ALA A 543 15.48 -16.39 -19.55
C ALA A 543 16.82 -17.15 -19.35
N PRO A 544 17.41 -17.13 -18.15
CA PRO A 544 18.65 -17.86 -17.90
C PRO A 544 18.40 -19.37 -17.84
N SER A 545 19.28 -20.17 -18.44
CA SER A 545 19.21 -21.65 -18.39
C SER A 545 19.48 -22.23 -17.00
N PHE A 546 20.07 -21.44 -16.09
CA PHE A 546 20.39 -21.84 -14.72
C PHE A 546 19.75 -20.88 -13.73
N LEU A 547 18.91 -21.42 -12.86
CA LEU A 547 18.25 -20.70 -11.78
C LEU A 547 18.76 -21.18 -10.42
N ARG A 548 18.73 -20.29 -9.42
CA ARG A 548 18.92 -20.70 -8.02
C ARG A 548 17.64 -21.35 -7.51
N GLY A 549 17.68 -22.65 -7.22
CA GLY A 549 16.59 -23.39 -6.59
C GLY A 549 16.36 -23.01 -5.12
N ASN A 550 15.28 -23.52 -4.50
CA ASN A 550 14.95 -23.19 -3.10
C ASN A 550 15.99 -23.73 -2.10
N GLY A 551 16.55 -24.89 -2.40
CA GLY A 551 17.69 -25.47 -1.69
C GLY A 551 17.42 -25.82 -0.23
N GLY A 552 18.43 -25.67 0.61
CA GLY A 552 18.39 -26.05 2.03
C GLY A 552 19.16 -25.07 2.90
N ALA A 553 18.87 -25.10 4.20
CA ALA A 553 19.50 -24.22 5.17
C ALA A 553 19.80 -24.95 6.48
N ALA A 554 20.78 -24.44 7.23
CA ALA A 554 21.13 -24.92 8.56
C ALA A 554 21.73 -23.81 9.43
N ILE A 555 21.90 -24.10 10.72
CA ILE A 555 22.69 -23.29 11.66
C ILE A 555 23.95 -24.08 12.03
N ALA A 556 25.12 -23.45 11.82
CA ALA A 556 26.42 -24.05 12.14
C ALA A 556 26.64 -24.12 13.65
N HIS A 557 27.36 -25.15 14.12
CA HIS A 557 27.73 -25.33 15.52
C HIS A 557 29.22 -25.63 15.62
N SER A 558 29.92 -25.01 16.57
CA SER A 558 31.34 -25.25 16.79
C SER A 558 31.62 -26.71 17.18
N GLY A 559 32.65 -27.31 16.59
CA GLY A 559 33.09 -28.67 16.91
C GLY A 559 32.33 -29.76 16.17
N ALA A 560 31.48 -29.41 15.21
CA ALA A 560 30.70 -30.35 14.41
C ALA A 560 30.61 -29.92 12.94
N ALA A 561 30.65 -30.90 12.04
CA ALA A 561 30.33 -30.66 10.64
C ALA A 561 28.85 -30.26 10.50
N THR A 562 28.56 -29.29 9.64
CA THR A 562 27.19 -28.83 9.39
C THR A 562 26.60 -29.60 8.22
N GLN A 563 25.52 -30.34 8.46
CA GLN A 563 24.77 -31.06 7.43
C GLN A 563 23.55 -30.25 6.99
N ILE A 564 23.33 -30.17 5.67
CA ILE A 564 22.24 -29.42 5.05
C ILE A 564 21.46 -30.37 4.15
N PHE A 565 20.15 -30.47 4.40
CA PHE A 565 19.23 -31.26 3.58
C PHE A 565 18.75 -30.44 2.37
N LEU A 566 18.95 -30.97 1.17
CA LEU A 566 18.42 -30.40 -0.08
C LEU A 566 17.35 -31.35 -0.62
N SER A 567 16.08 -30.90 -0.60
CA SER A 567 15.01 -31.67 -1.20
C SER A 567 15.04 -31.53 -2.72
N ASN A 568 15.09 -32.67 -3.42
CA ASN A 568 15.11 -32.83 -4.88
C ASN A 568 15.84 -31.68 -5.63
N PRO A 569 17.16 -31.48 -5.42
CA PRO A 569 17.89 -30.32 -5.95
C PRO A 569 17.99 -30.30 -7.49
N PHE A 570 17.65 -31.40 -8.16
CA PHE A 570 17.63 -31.53 -9.62
C PHE A 570 16.22 -31.39 -10.24
N GLN A 571 15.18 -31.23 -9.42
CA GLN A 571 13.77 -31.16 -9.87
C GLN A 571 13.35 -32.38 -10.72
N LEU A 572 13.75 -33.57 -10.30
CA LEU A 572 13.38 -34.82 -10.97
C LEU A 572 11.91 -35.14 -10.69
N VAL A 573 11.18 -35.60 -11.70
CA VAL A 573 9.82 -36.13 -11.50
C VAL A 573 9.88 -37.51 -10.87
N SER A 574 8.82 -37.91 -10.16
CA SER A 574 8.75 -39.22 -9.51
C SER A 574 9.05 -40.36 -10.50
N GLY A 575 9.99 -41.24 -10.14
CA GLY A 575 10.43 -42.37 -10.97
C GLY A 575 11.48 -42.03 -12.03
N GLN A 576 11.86 -40.77 -12.22
CA GLN A 576 12.97 -40.39 -13.11
C GLN A 576 14.31 -40.86 -12.52
N PRO A 577 15.22 -41.48 -13.31
CA PRO A 577 16.49 -41.96 -12.77
C PRO A 577 17.41 -40.82 -12.31
N ASN A 578 18.15 -41.05 -11.23
CA ASN A 578 19.18 -40.13 -10.77
C ASN A 578 20.30 -39.96 -11.81
N PRO A 579 20.90 -38.75 -11.97
CA PRO A 579 22.00 -38.51 -12.88
C PRO A 579 23.21 -39.44 -12.63
N SER A 580 23.96 -39.78 -13.70
CA SER A 580 25.19 -40.57 -13.60
C SER A 580 26.22 -40.11 -14.66
N PRO A 581 27.37 -39.51 -14.26
CA PRO A 581 27.75 -39.18 -12.89
C PRO A 581 26.87 -38.06 -12.31
N ALA A 582 26.58 -38.14 -11.00
CA ALA A 582 25.81 -37.12 -10.30
C ALA A 582 26.75 -36.02 -9.77
N ASN A 583 26.59 -34.79 -10.27
CA ASN A 583 27.33 -33.62 -9.81
C ASN A 583 26.35 -32.53 -9.37
N LEU A 584 26.48 -32.08 -8.12
CA LEU A 584 25.72 -30.95 -7.59
C LEU A 584 26.52 -29.67 -7.77
N THR A 585 25.96 -28.69 -8.47
CA THR A 585 26.48 -27.32 -8.50
C THR A 585 25.58 -26.41 -7.67
N MET A 586 26.18 -25.59 -6.81
CA MET A 586 25.44 -24.81 -5.82
C MET A 586 26.16 -23.51 -5.44
N ASP A 587 25.36 -22.55 -4.96
CA ASP A 587 25.85 -21.32 -4.32
C ASP A 587 25.61 -21.40 -2.82
N ILE A 588 26.62 -21.07 -2.01
CA ILE A 588 26.58 -21.16 -0.55
C ILE A 588 26.65 -19.75 0.04
N VAL A 589 25.64 -19.38 0.81
CA VAL A 589 25.59 -18.14 1.59
C VAL A 589 25.84 -18.46 3.05
N VAL A 590 26.78 -17.77 3.67
CA VAL A 590 27.03 -17.84 5.12
C VAL A 590 26.76 -16.46 5.72
N ALA A 591 25.79 -16.37 6.62
CA ALA A 591 25.45 -15.17 7.37
C ALA A 591 25.86 -15.37 8.84
N PRO A 592 26.90 -14.69 9.34
CA PRO A 592 27.29 -14.79 10.74
C PRO A 592 26.29 -14.05 11.65
N ARG A 593 26.35 -14.32 12.95
CA ARG A 593 25.56 -13.56 13.94
C ARG A 593 26.05 -12.12 14.06
N ASN A 594 27.33 -11.88 13.82
CA ASN A 594 27.93 -10.55 13.78
C ASN A 594 28.69 -10.32 12.46
N GLY A 595 28.33 -9.27 11.73
CA GLY A 595 28.98 -8.86 10.49
C GLY A 595 28.19 -9.20 9.21
N ASN A 596 28.78 -8.88 8.06
CA ASN A 596 28.15 -9.05 6.75
C ASN A 596 28.19 -10.51 6.27
N ARG A 597 27.16 -10.94 5.54
CA ARG A 597 27.15 -12.25 4.88
C ARG A 597 28.25 -12.40 3.82
N ARG A 598 28.63 -13.65 3.52
CA ARG A 598 29.52 -14.02 2.41
C ARG A 598 28.84 -15.01 1.47
N LEU A 599 29.19 -14.97 0.18
CA LEU A 599 28.70 -15.87 -0.87
C LEU A 599 29.88 -16.59 -1.51
N CYS A 600 29.81 -17.92 -1.58
CA CYS A 600 30.68 -18.76 -2.39
C CYS A 600 29.82 -19.35 -3.52
N ALA A 601 29.95 -18.80 -4.74
CA ALA A 601 29.14 -19.20 -5.88
C ALA A 601 29.83 -20.28 -6.73
N GLY A 602 29.06 -21.10 -7.42
CA GLY A 602 29.56 -22.10 -8.37
C GLY A 602 30.38 -23.22 -7.73
N VAL A 603 30.05 -23.62 -6.50
CA VAL A 603 30.69 -24.75 -5.82
C VAL A 603 30.13 -26.04 -6.40
N THR A 604 31.01 -26.92 -6.89
CA THR A 604 30.62 -28.23 -7.45
C THR A 604 31.12 -29.36 -6.55
N SER A 605 30.25 -30.33 -6.26
CA SER A 605 30.59 -31.53 -5.49
C SER A 605 29.98 -32.79 -6.13
N PRO A 606 30.75 -33.88 -6.34
CA PRO A 606 30.20 -35.15 -6.78
C PRO A 606 29.30 -35.74 -5.69
N ILE A 607 28.15 -36.30 -6.10
CA ILE A 607 27.22 -36.93 -5.17
C ILE A 607 27.60 -38.41 -5.02
N ALA A 608 27.97 -38.81 -3.81
CA ALA A 608 28.23 -40.20 -3.48
C ALA A 608 26.94 -41.03 -3.48
N ALA A 609 27.05 -42.34 -3.77
CA ALA A 609 25.92 -43.27 -3.93
C ALA A 609 24.97 -43.36 -2.70
N GLY A 610 25.40 -42.92 -1.52
CA GLY A 610 24.57 -42.89 -0.32
C GLY A 610 24.39 -44.26 0.36
N PRO A 611 23.50 -44.35 1.36
CA PRO A 611 22.57 -43.29 1.75
C PRO A 611 23.04 -42.51 3.00
N ALA A 612 23.02 -41.19 2.93
CA ALA A 612 23.23 -40.30 4.06
C ALA A 612 21.92 -40.09 4.82
N SER A 613 21.97 -40.08 6.15
CA SER A 613 20.79 -39.78 6.96
C SER A 613 20.46 -38.28 6.87
N PRO A 614 19.19 -37.88 6.63
CA PRO A 614 18.78 -36.48 6.73
C PRO A 614 19.08 -35.91 8.12
N PRO A 615 19.71 -34.72 8.21
CA PRO A 615 19.91 -34.06 9.51
C PRO A 615 18.56 -33.64 10.11
N ALA A 616 18.54 -33.47 11.44
CA ALA A 616 17.41 -32.83 12.10
C ALA A 616 17.24 -31.40 11.56
N ASP A 617 15.99 -30.97 11.34
CA ASP A 617 15.69 -29.61 10.90
C ASP A 617 15.96 -28.62 12.06
N PRO A 618 16.97 -27.74 11.95
CA PRO A 618 17.28 -26.77 13.00
C PRO A 618 16.23 -25.67 13.14
N PHE A 619 15.25 -25.62 12.24
CA PHE A 619 14.13 -24.69 12.28
C PHE A 619 12.82 -25.34 12.71
N ALA A 620 12.83 -26.64 13.03
CA ALA A 620 11.68 -27.32 13.60
C ALA A 620 11.43 -26.89 15.04
N GLY A 621 10.16 -26.90 15.46
CA GLY A 621 9.74 -26.53 16.81
C GLY A 621 8.25 -26.75 17.03
N VAL A 622 7.83 -26.62 18.29
CA VAL A 622 6.41 -26.69 18.66
C VAL A 622 5.80 -25.29 18.49
N THR A 623 4.71 -25.20 17.75
CA THR A 623 3.91 -23.96 17.60
C THR A 623 2.65 -24.03 18.43
N LEU A 624 2.19 -22.87 18.92
CA LEU A 624 0.90 -22.80 19.60
C LEU A 624 -0.24 -22.96 18.60
N THR A 625 -0.06 -22.50 17.36
CA THR A 625 -1.02 -22.73 16.27
C THR A 625 -1.23 -24.23 15.98
N GLY A 626 -0.15 -25.02 16.04
CA GLY A 626 -0.22 -26.48 15.94
C GLY A 626 -1.02 -27.13 17.07
N ALA A 627 -0.93 -26.58 18.28
CA ALA A 627 -1.61 -27.07 19.48
C ALA A 627 -3.12 -26.76 19.52
N ILE A 628 -3.63 -25.83 18.69
CA ILE A 628 -5.07 -25.56 18.58
C ILE A 628 -5.80 -26.85 18.16
N PRO A 629 -6.91 -27.23 18.84
CA PRO A 629 -7.68 -28.41 18.48
C PRO A 629 -8.10 -28.40 17.00
N PRO A 630 -8.02 -29.53 16.26
CA PRO A 630 -8.38 -29.61 14.85
C PRO A 630 -9.78 -29.06 14.49
N ILE A 631 -10.76 -29.15 15.39
CA ILE A 631 -12.11 -28.61 15.18
C ILE A 631 -12.14 -27.08 15.09
N PHE A 632 -11.14 -26.39 15.65
CA PHE A 632 -11.00 -24.93 15.57
C PHE A 632 -10.01 -24.50 14.48
N LYS A 633 -9.67 -25.43 13.57
CA LYS A 633 -8.76 -25.21 12.46
C LYS A 633 -9.44 -25.40 11.11
N SER A 634 -9.05 -24.58 10.13
CA SER A 634 -9.41 -24.76 8.72
C SER A 634 -8.18 -24.67 7.82
N VAL A 635 -8.15 -25.52 6.80
CA VAL A 635 -7.14 -25.52 5.73
C VAL A 635 -7.79 -25.51 4.36
N ALA A 636 -7.11 -24.96 3.35
CA ALA A 636 -7.66 -24.88 1.99
C ALA A 636 -6.59 -25.24 0.94
N PRO A 637 -6.14 -26.51 0.89
CA PRO A 637 -5.09 -26.93 -0.04
C PRO A 637 -5.57 -26.82 -1.48
N ASP A 638 -4.84 -26.07 -2.31
CA ASP A 638 -5.09 -25.94 -3.74
C ASP A 638 -3.79 -26.17 -4.55
N PRO A 639 -3.70 -27.29 -5.31
CA PRO A 639 -2.53 -27.60 -6.13
C PRO A 639 -2.22 -26.53 -7.16
N LEU A 640 -3.22 -25.78 -7.62
CA LEU A 640 -3.04 -24.68 -8.56
C LEU A 640 -2.05 -23.64 -8.03
N PHE A 641 -2.00 -23.47 -6.71
CA PHE A 641 -1.08 -22.57 -6.02
C PHE A 641 0.03 -23.30 -5.25
N GLY A 642 0.29 -24.56 -5.61
CA GLY A 642 1.39 -25.35 -5.09
C GLY A 642 1.15 -25.90 -3.68
N ILE A 643 -0.11 -26.08 -3.27
CA ILE A 643 -0.47 -26.76 -2.02
C ILE A 643 -1.12 -28.11 -2.36
N PRO A 644 -0.46 -29.25 -2.12
CA PRO A 644 -0.99 -30.57 -2.48
C PRO A 644 -2.36 -30.85 -1.83
N THR A 645 -3.29 -31.47 -2.56
CA THR A 645 -4.56 -31.91 -1.97
C THR A 645 -4.34 -33.06 -0.99
N THR A 646 -5.19 -33.12 0.04
CA THR A 646 -5.23 -34.24 0.98
C THR A 646 -6.52 -35.05 0.85
N VAL A 647 -7.36 -34.73 -0.15
CA VAL A 647 -8.69 -35.31 -0.36
C VAL A 647 -8.69 -36.06 -1.70
N THR A 648 -9.13 -37.31 -1.67
CA THR A 648 -9.36 -38.12 -2.87
C THR A 648 -10.82 -37.98 -3.27
N PRO A 649 -11.15 -37.56 -4.51
CA PRO A 649 -12.54 -37.50 -4.97
C PRO A 649 -13.22 -38.88 -4.86
N PRO A 650 -14.53 -38.95 -4.54
CA PRO A 650 -15.23 -40.22 -4.45
C PRO A 650 -15.30 -40.94 -5.80
N GLY A 651 -15.28 -42.28 -5.78
CA GLY A 651 -15.23 -43.11 -6.99
C GLY A 651 -16.52 -43.18 -7.82
N ALA A 652 -17.63 -42.58 -7.36
CA ALA A 652 -18.90 -42.52 -8.08
C ALA A 652 -19.13 -41.12 -8.67
N ALA A 653 -19.71 -41.05 -9.87
CA ALA A 653 -20.00 -39.79 -10.53
C ALA A 653 -21.07 -38.99 -9.76
N PRO A 654 -20.86 -37.67 -9.54
CA PRO A 654 -21.84 -36.81 -8.87
C PRO A 654 -23.12 -36.62 -9.72
N SER A 655 -24.27 -36.47 -9.08
CA SER A 655 -25.58 -36.25 -9.74
C SER A 655 -25.86 -34.80 -10.15
N GLY A 656 -25.06 -33.83 -9.68
CA GLY A 656 -25.20 -32.40 -10.01
C GLY A 656 -24.11 -31.54 -9.38
N ILE A 657 -24.18 -30.22 -9.58
CA ILE A 657 -23.15 -29.27 -9.12
C ILE A 657 -23.00 -29.28 -7.59
N ILE A 658 -24.10 -29.28 -6.84
CA ILE A 658 -24.06 -29.31 -5.36
C ILE A 658 -23.40 -30.60 -4.86
N ASP A 659 -23.80 -31.76 -5.40
CA ASP A 659 -23.21 -33.07 -5.03
C ASP A 659 -21.72 -33.14 -5.37
N PHE A 660 -21.31 -32.50 -6.47
CA PHE A 660 -19.89 -32.39 -6.81
C PHE A 660 -19.14 -31.44 -5.88
N LEU A 661 -19.70 -30.30 -5.51
CA LEU A 661 -19.04 -29.38 -4.56
C LEU A 661 -18.88 -30.03 -3.18
N ARG A 662 -19.84 -30.88 -2.77
CA ARG A 662 -19.68 -31.75 -1.58
C ARG A 662 -18.58 -32.79 -1.76
N SER A 663 -18.41 -33.34 -2.96
CA SER A 663 -17.37 -34.33 -3.24
C SER A 663 -15.96 -33.75 -3.23
N LEU A 664 -15.83 -32.45 -3.55
CA LEU A 664 -14.60 -31.67 -3.38
C LEU A 664 -14.42 -31.14 -1.95
N ALA A 665 -15.47 -31.22 -1.12
CA ALA A 665 -15.40 -30.86 0.29
C ALA A 665 -14.76 -31.99 1.09
N SER A 666 -14.02 -31.59 2.12
CA SER A 666 -13.71 -32.46 3.23
C SER A 666 -14.17 -31.75 4.48
N GLU A 667 -15.31 -32.17 5.01
CA GLU A 667 -15.78 -31.81 6.36
C GLU A 667 -14.92 -32.53 7.42
N THR A 668 -13.63 -32.72 7.16
CA THR A 668 -12.63 -33.29 8.05
C THR A 668 -12.34 -32.34 9.21
N SER A 669 -11.47 -32.78 10.12
CA SER A 669 -10.92 -31.95 11.16
C SER A 669 -9.38 -32.00 11.05
N PRO A 670 -8.68 -30.94 10.61
CA PRO A 670 -9.18 -29.60 10.24
C PRO A 670 -10.12 -29.55 9.03
N ARG A 671 -11.04 -28.57 9.02
CA ARG A 671 -12.08 -28.43 7.99
C ARG A 671 -11.53 -27.84 6.70
N GLN A 672 -11.85 -28.45 5.55
CA GLN A 672 -11.61 -27.85 4.23
C GLN A 672 -12.85 -27.18 3.64
N GLY A 673 -14.04 -27.66 3.97
CA GLY A 673 -15.32 -27.09 3.53
C GLY A 673 -15.57 -27.19 2.01
N PRO A 674 -16.83 -27.02 1.56
CA PRO A 674 -17.18 -27.01 0.14
C PRO A 674 -16.63 -25.79 -0.60
N ARG A 675 -16.17 -25.99 -1.84
CA ARG A 675 -15.57 -24.96 -2.70
C ARG A 675 -15.69 -25.31 -4.18
N LEU A 676 -15.69 -24.28 -5.04
CA LEU A 676 -15.62 -24.44 -6.49
C LEU A 676 -14.25 -25.02 -6.93
N PRO A 677 -14.16 -25.71 -8.08
CA PRO A 677 -12.89 -26.13 -8.66
C PRO A 677 -11.92 -24.98 -8.79
N THR A 678 -10.65 -25.19 -8.43
CA THR A 678 -9.57 -24.18 -8.50
C THR A 678 -9.78 -22.95 -7.61
N MET A 679 -10.82 -22.93 -6.79
CA MET A 679 -11.06 -21.88 -5.81
C MET A 679 -10.08 -22.04 -4.65
N ALA A 680 -9.30 -20.99 -4.44
CA ALA A 680 -8.44 -20.88 -3.27
C ALA A 680 -9.16 -20.12 -2.14
N ARG A 681 -8.66 -20.32 -0.92
CA ARG A 681 -8.88 -19.40 0.20
C ARG A 681 -7.52 -18.97 0.68
N PHE A 682 -7.19 -17.70 0.51
CA PHE A 682 -5.83 -17.19 0.70
C PHE A 682 -5.59 -16.58 2.09
N GLU A 683 -6.66 -16.34 2.85
CA GLU A 683 -6.55 -15.74 4.16
C GLU A 683 -5.97 -16.69 5.20
N THR A 684 -5.00 -16.17 5.96
CA THR A 684 -4.60 -16.69 7.25
C THR A 684 -5.15 -15.81 8.34
N ILE A 685 -5.92 -16.41 9.24
CA ILE A 685 -6.48 -15.76 10.43
C ILE A 685 -6.08 -16.58 11.65
N VAL A 686 -5.46 -15.93 12.62
CA VAL A 686 -5.28 -16.49 13.96
C VAL A 686 -5.97 -15.57 14.93
N ALA A 687 -6.92 -16.09 15.70
CA ALA A 687 -7.73 -15.30 16.64
C ALA A 687 -7.76 -15.94 18.03
N SER A 688 -7.82 -15.12 19.06
CA SER A 688 -7.98 -15.54 20.46
C SER A 688 -8.97 -14.65 21.19
N GLY A 689 -9.91 -15.28 21.89
CA GLY A 689 -10.82 -14.65 22.83
C GLY A 689 -10.46 -15.03 24.26
N THR A 690 -10.18 -14.04 25.10
CA THR A 690 -9.94 -14.23 26.54
C THR A 690 -11.13 -13.76 27.35
N THR A 691 -11.34 -14.32 28.54
CA THR A 691 -12.43 -13.87 29.42
C THR A 691 -12.21 -12.42 29.89
N GLY A 692 -13.31 -11.74 30.27
CA GLY A 692 -13.29 -10.36 30.77
C GLY A 692 -13.70 -9.28 29.75
N GLY A 693 -14.41 -9.66 28.68
CA GLY A 693 -14.95 -8.70 27.71
C GLY A 693 -16.06 -7.82 28.30
N THR A 694 -16.41 -6.77 27.56
CA THR A 694 -17.52 -5.86 27.88
C THR A 694 -18.53 -5.87 26.73
N PRO A 695 -19.83 -6.10 26.98
CA PRO A 695 -20.48 -6.38 28.28
C PRO A 695 -20.08 -7.71 28.92
N THR A 696 -20.28 -7.86 30.24
CA THR A 696 -19.94 -9.10 30.97
C THR A 696 -20.50 -10.33 30.26
N GLY A 697 -19.65 -11.34 30.04
CA GLY A 697 -20.01 -12.58 29.34
C GLY A 697 -19.37 -12.69 27.95
N THR A 698 -19.05 -11.57 27.28
CA THR A 698 -18.28 -11.58 26.02
C THR A 698 -16.78 -11.78 26.25
N LEU A 699 -16.08 -12.21 25.20
CA LEU A 699 -14.63 -12.34 25.17
C LEU A 699 -13.92 -11.06 24.68
N GLN A 700 -12.71 -10.87 25.16
CA GLN A 700 -11.77 -9.88 24.64
C GLN A 700 -11.00 -10.46 23.46
N TRP A 701 -11.39 -10.04 22.26
CA TRP A 701 -10.86 -10.54 21.01
C TRP A 701 -9.57 -9.83 20.57
N GLU A 702 -8.60 -10.61 20.13
CA GLU A 702 -7.46 -10.16 19.32
C GLU A 702 -7.27 -11.13 18.14
N ALA A 703 -6.84 -10.60 17.00
CA ALA A 703 -6.65 -11.38 15.79
C ALA A 703 -5.54 -10.84 14.89
N VAL A 704 -4.93 -11.73 14.12
CA VAL A 704 -4.02 -11.42 13.01
C VAL A 704 -4.65 -11.90 11.71
N LEU A 705 -4.63 -11.07 10.68
CA LEU A 705 -5.01 -11.39 9.31
C LEU A 705 -3.81 -11.19 8.36
N SER A 706 -3.61 -12.12 7.43
CA SER A 706 -2.59 -12.02 6.37
C SER A 706 -2.98 -12.87 5.17
N GLY A 707 -2.41 -12.59 3.98
CA GLY A 707 -2.45 -13.53 2.84
C GLY A 707 -1.38 -14.63 2.92
N SER A 708 -0.56 -14.62 3.98
CA SER A 708 0.49 -15.62 4.25
C SER A 708 -0.06 -17.04 4.34
N ARG A 709 0.83 -18.04 4.30
CA ARG A 709 0.53 -19.42 4.69
C ARG A 709 1.15 -19.69 6.05
N TRP A 710 0.50 -20.46 6.92
CA TRP A 710 1.15 -20.89 8.16
C TRP A 710 2.14 -22.03 7.86
N ALA A 711 3.26 -21.67 7.24
CA ALA A 711 4.25 -22.58 6.68
C ALA A 711 5.65 -21.93 6.69
N PRO A 712 6.74 -22.72 6.53
CA PRO A 712 8.12 -22.24 6.52
C PRO A 712 8.38 -21.05 5.59
N GLU A 713 7.65 -20.96 4.48
CA GLU A 713 7.78 -19.88 3.49
C GLU A 713 7.49 -18.48 4.06
N THR A 714 6.62 -18.37 5.07
CA THR A 714 6.24 -17.10 5.69
C THR A 714 7.33 -16.57 6.63
N ARG A 715 8.27 -17.41 7.06
CA ARG A 715 9.45 -16.92 7.80
C ARG A 715 10.44 -16.16 6.92
N SER A 716 10.22 -16.09 5.61
CA SER A 716 11.12 -15.43 4.66
C SER A 716 11.27 -13.92 4.93
N ALA A 717 12.48 -13.46 5.21
CA ALA A 717 12.85 -12.05 5.38
C ALA A 717 14.32 -11.80 4.96
N LEU A 718 14.77 -10.54 4.94
CA LEU A 718 16.17 -10.17 4.65
C LEU A 718 16.77 -10.91 3.42
N HIS A 719 16.03 -10.97 2.32
CA HIS A 719 16.36 -11.86 1.19
C HIS A 719 17.74 -11.56 0.60
N ALA A 720 18.16 -10.29 0.56
CA ALA A 720 19.50 -9.89 0.12
C ALA A 720 20.65 -10.51 0.94
N SER A 721 20.37 -10.99 2.16
CA SER A 721 21.29 -11.67 3.06
C SER A 721 21.16 -13.20 3.03
N GLY A 722 20.30 -13.75 2.18
CA GLY A 722 20.06 -15.19 2.07
C GLY A 722 19.02 -15.74 3.03
N ASN A 723 18.06 -14.93 3.50
CA ASN A 723 17.05 -15.34 4.49
C ASN A 723 17.63 -15.91 5.80
N PRO A 724 18.59 -15.22 6.43
CA PRO A 724 19.26 -15.75 7.60
C PRO A 724 18.28 -15.93 8.76
N GLY A 725 18.47 -17.01 9.52
CA GLY A 725 17.62 -17.37 10.66
C GLY A 725 16.33 -18.09 10.29
N ASN A 726 16.09 -18.39 9.02
CA ASN A 726 14.83 -18.98 8.57
C ASN A 726 15.04 -20.21 7.70
N PRO A 727 14.02 -21.08 7.55
CA PRO A 727 14.07 -22.21 6.63
C PRO A 727 14.40 -21.79 5.19
N ALA A 728 14.95 -22.74 4.43
CA ALA A 728 15.04 -22.59 2.98
C ALA A 728 13.65 -22.62 2.35
N GLY A 729 13.50 -22.00 1.18
CA GLY A 729 12.20 -21.88 0.52
C GLY A 729 12.16 -20.81 -0.57
N PRO A 730 10.98 -20.52 -1.13
CA PRO A 730 10.78 -19.34 -1.96
C PRO A 730 11.10 -18.05 -1.17
N ASP A 731 11.58 -17.02 -1.85
CA ASP A 731 11.73 -15.71 -1.20
C ASP A 731 10.36 -15.01 -1.26
N ILE A 732 9.76 -14.79 -0.09
CA ILE A 732 8.39 -14.29 0.05
C ILE A 732 8.34 -13.04 0.93
N HIS A 733 7.45 -12.11 0.56
CA HIS A 733 6.93 -11.07 1.42
C HIS A 733 5.48 -11.38 1.78
N ALA A 734 5.22 -11.47 3.08
CA ALA A 734 3.90 -11.81 3.61
C ALA A 734 3.56 -10.92 4.82
N PRO A 735 3.34 -9.61 4.61
CA PRO A 735 2.92 -8.71 5.68
C PRO A 735 1.55 -9.10 6.26
N GLY A 736 1.19 -8.53 7.38
CA GLY A 736 -0.04 -8.85 8.11
C GLY A 736 -0.65 -7.63 8.79
N ILE A 737 -1.83 -7.81 9.34
CA ILE A 737 -2.51 -6.79 10.14
C ILE A 737 -3.00 -7.42 11.44
N HIS A 738 -2.70 -6.77 12.56
CA HIS A 738 -3.16 -7.15 13.88
C HIS A 738 -4.24 -6.19 14.36
N VAL A 739 -5.32 -6.75 14.90
CA VAL A 739 -6.48 -6.00 15.38
C VAL A 739 -6.99 -6.52 16.71
N THR A 740 -7.70 -5.65 17.44
CA THR A 740 -8.32 -5.96 18.74
C THR A 740 -9.80 -5.62 18.77
N GLY A 741 -10.49 -5.99 19.86
CA GLY A 741 -11.84 -5.52 20.15
C GLY A 741 -12.89 -6.05 19.17
N ALA A 742 -13.86 -5.22 18.82
CA ALA A 742 -14.98 -5.61 17.96
C ALA A 742 -14.54 -5.95 16.53
N LEU A 743 -13.41 -5.41 16.06
CA LEU A 743 -12.87 -5.75 14.73
C LEU A 743 -12.22 -7.14 14.74
N ALA A 744 -11.54 -7.51 15.83
CA ALA A 744 -11.02 -8.86 16.01
C ALA A 744 -12.15 -9.89 16.19
N TYR A 745 -13.25 -9.49 16.83
CA TYR A 745 -14.47 -10.29 16.91
C TYR A 745 -15.02 -10.62 15.52
N ASP A 746 -15.07 -9.65 14.59
CA ASP A 746 -15.55 -9.89 13.23
C ASP A 746 -14.67 -10.92 12.50
N LEU A 747 -13.33 -10.86 12.69
CA LEU A 747 -12.41 -11.87 12.17
C LEU A 747 -12.60 -13.24 12.81
N ALA A 748 -12.82 -13.31 14.13
CA ALA A 748 -13.11 -14.57 14.82
C ALA A 748 -14.41 -15.20 14.31
N ARG A 749 -15.43 -14.38 14.05
CA ARG A 749 -16.69 -14.80 13.42
C ARG A 749 -16.47 -15.40 12.05
N HIS A 750 -15.68 -14.74 11.20
CA HIS A 750 -15.30 -15.27 9.89
C HIS A 750 -14.51 -16.58 10.01
N ALA A 751 -13.53 -16.63 10.92
CA ALA A 751 -12.71 -17.81 11.15
C ALA A 751 -13.53 -19.01 11.64
N MET A 752 -14.53 -18.79 12.49
CA MET A 752 -15.44 -19.84 12.96
C MET A 752 -16.25 -20.44 11.81
N ARG A 753 -16.75 -19.62 10.87
CA ARG A 753 -17.47 -20.10 9.67
C ARG A 753 -16.57 -20.93 8.74
N ARG A 754 -15.26 -20.65 8.72
CA ARG A 754 -14.28 -21.48 8.00
C ARG A 754 -14.03 -22.81 8.71
N ALA A 755 -13.84 -22.77 10.03
CA ALA A 755 -13.47 -23.93 10.85
C ALA A 755 -14.62 -24.91 11.11
N GLN A 756 -15.87 -24.47 11.05
CA GLN A 756 -17.04 -25.28 11.37
C GLN A 756 -18.07 -25.29 10.22
N PRO A 757 -18.77 -26.41 9.98
CA PRO A 757 -19.97 -26.43 9.13
C PRO A 757 -21.10 -25.61 9.76
N ILE A 758 -22.17 -25.32 9.02
CA ILE A 758 -23.30 -24.54 9.56
C ILE A 758 -24.01 -25.21 10.73
N ILE A 759 -24.32 -26.49 10.58
CA ILE A 759 -25.03 -27.32 11.57
C ILE A 759 -24.08 -28.38 12.15
N PRO A 760 -24.41 -28.97 13.30
CA PRO A 760 -23.65 -30.10 13.84
C PRO A 760 -23.57 -31.27 12.85
N LEU A 761 -22.39 -31.91 12.75
CA LEU A 761 -22.19 -33.14 11.98
C LEU A 761 -21.79 -34.29 12.91
N PRO A 762 -22.28 -35.52 12.67
CA PRO A 762 -22.01 -36.66 13.53
C PRO A 762 -20.59 -37.26 13.35
N ALA A 763 -20.00 -37.12 12.15
CA ALA A 763 -18.68 -37.64 11.82
C ALA A 763 -17.95 -36.76 10.79
N PRO A 764 -16.79 -36.16 11.12
CA PRO A 764 -16.27 -36.01 12.48
C PRO A 764 -17.27 -35.25 13.36
N THR A 765 -17.29 -35.53 14.65
CA THR A 765 -18.22 -34.87 15.58
C THR A 765 -17.86 -33.39 15.71
N THR A 766 -18.71 -32.52 15.16
CA THR A 766 -18.51 -31.06 15.20
C THR A 766 -19.78 -30.38 15.71
N PRO A 767 -19.68 -29.33 16.54
CA PRO A 767 -20.85 -28.57 17.00
C PRO A 767 -21.50 -27.73 15.89
N GLY A 768 -20.77 -27.38 14.83
CA GLY A 768 -21.24 -26.44 13.82
C GLY A 768 -21.20 -24.99 14.32
N TRP A 769 -21.09 -24.03 13.41
CA TRP A 769 -20.91 -22.63 13.79
C TRP A 769 -22.18 -22.01 14.38
N LEU A 770 -23.38 -22.51 14.04
CA LEU A 770 -24.63 -22.04 14.64
C LEU A 770 -24.62 -22.25 16.17
N VAL A 771 -24.19 -23.43 16.61
CA VAL A 771 -24.11 -23.75 18.05
C VAL A 771 -22.85 -23.13 18.67
N SER A 772 -21.71 -23.19 17.97
CA SER A 772 -20.44 -22.68 18.50
C SER A 772 -20.44 -21.18 18.76
N MET A 773 -21.22 -20.43 17.97
CA MET A 773 -21.33 -18.99 18.14
C MET A 773 -22.54 -18.58 18.97
N ASP A 774 -23.44 -19.45 19.40
CA ASP A 774 -24.71 -19.05 20.06
C ASP A 774 -24.50 -18.47 21.47
N GLY A 775 -23.45 -18.86 22.19
CA GLY A 775 -23.19 -18.39 23.55
C GLY A 775 -22.86 -16.88 23.67
N ASP A 776 -23.01 -16.35 24.90
CA ASP A 776 -22.71 -14.95 25.22
C ASP A 776 -21.22 -14.58 25.05
N ASN A 777 -20.33 -15.57 25.11
CA ASN A 777 -18.91 -15.43 24.82
C ASN A 777 -18.65 -14.94 23.39
N PHE A 778 -19.61 -15.14 22.48
CA PHE A 778 -19.59 -14.64 21.10
C PHE A 778 -20.49 -13.42 20.89
N ASN A 779 -20.90 -12.71 21.95
CA ASN A 779 -21.54 -11.40 21.79
C ASN A 779 -20.49 -10.37 21.33
N PRO A 780 -20.85 -9.40 20.47
CA PRO A 780 -19.91 -8.39 20.00
C PRO A 780 -19.43 -7.54 21.19
N PRO A 781 -18.12 -7.37 21.38
CA PRO A 781 -17.61 -6.51 22.44
C PRO A 781 -17.84 -5.03 22.12
N THR A 782 -17.90 -4.19 23.15
CA THR A 782 -17.98 -2.73 23.03
C THR A 782 -16.62 -2.10 23.25
N ASP A 783 -16.13 -1.35 22.27
CA ASP A 783 -14.89 -0.59 22.36
C ASP A 783 -15.17 0.85 22.83
N ALA A 784 -14.47 1.28 23.89
CA ALA A 784 -14.62 2.63 24.48
C ALA A 784 -13.27 3.28 24.85
N THR A 785 -12.15 2.68 24.45
CA THR A 785 -10.81 3.13 24.79
C THR A 785 -10.37 4.23 23.84
N ILE A 786 -10.60 5.49 24.20
CA ILE A 786 -10.34 6.66 23.35
C ILE A 786 -8.89 6.81 22.85
N THR A 787 -7.92 6.20 23.56
CA THR A 787 -6.50 6.20 23.18
C THR A 787 -6.20 5.28 22.00
N ASN A 788 -7.08 4.32 21.71
CA ASN A 788 -6.99 3.48 20.53
C ASN A 788 -7.50 4.26 19.32
N THR A 789 -6.67 4.47 18.32
CA THR A 789 -6.96 5.39 17.21
C THR A 789 -7.41 4.69 15.93
N GLY A 790 -7.42 3.36 15.89
CA GLY A 790 -7.83 2.60 14.71
C GLY A 790 -9.34 2.65 14.47
N ILE A 791 -9.71 2.84 13.21
CA ILE A 791 -11.05 2.55 12.68
C ILE A 791 -10.87 1.55 11.54
N GLY A 792 -11.68 0.50 11.53
CA GLY A 792 -11.63 -0.49 10.46
C GLY A 792 -12.92 -1.27 10.27
N VAL A 793 -12.98 -2.01 9.19
CA VAL A 793 -14.07 -2.92 8.86
C VAL A 793 -13.51 -4.18 8.22
N LEU A 794 -14.07 -5.33 8.57
CA LEU A 794 -13.80 -6.58 7.88
C LEU A 794 -14.61 -6.63 6.58
N LEU A 795 -13.92 -6.81 5.47
CA LEU A 795 -14.49 -6.99 4.15
C LEU A 795 -14.24 -8.43 3.70
N GLU A 796 -15.28 -9.08 3.18
CA GLU A 796 -15.22 -10.46 2.72
C GLU A 796 -15.47 -10.53 1.21
N THR A 797 -14.76 -11.45 0.57
CA THR A 797 -15.02 -11.87 -0.82
C THR A 797 -15.26 -13.38 -0.81
N THR A 798 -16.40 -13.79 -1.33
CA THR A 798 -16.81 -15.20 -1.40
C THR A 798 -17.64 -15.40 -2.66
N PRO A 799 -17.42 -16.47 -3.44
CA PRO A 799 -18.26 -16.77 -4.58
C PRO A 799 -19.65 -17.27 -4.16
N ALA A 800 -20.61 -17.18 -5.07
CA ALA A 800 -21.89 -17.84 -4.90
C ALA A 800 -21.72 -19.38 -4.89
N ILE A 801 -22.67 -20.09 -4.27
CA ILE A 801 -22.79 -21.56 -4.25
C ILE A 801 -21.60 -22.24 -3.53
N CYS A 802 -20.89 -21.54 -2.65
CA CYS A 802 -19.78 -22.07 -1.83
C CYS A 802 -20.07 -21.96 -0.33
N GLU A 803 -19.19 -22.53 0.51
CA GLU A 803 -19.30 -22.65 1.98
C GLU A 803 -20.45 -23.53 2.46
N THR A 804 -21.67 -23.22 2.03
CA THR A 804 -22.93 -23.90 2.34
C THR A 804 -23.81 -23.96 1.06
N PRO A 805 -23.41 -24.77 0.05
CA PRO A 805 -24.06 -24.78 -1.27
C PRO A 805 -25.55 -25.11 -1.23
N GLU A 806 -26.03 -25.81 -0.21
CA GLU A 806 -27.44 -26.12 0.00
C GLU A 806 -28.31 -24.87 0.13
N LEU A 807 -27.76 -23.82 0.73
CA LEU A 807 -28.49 -22.59 0.98
C LEU A 807 -28.75 -21.78 -0.30
N SER A 808 -28.06 -22.09 -1.41
CA SER A 808 -28.34 -21.45 -2.69
C SER A 808 -29.70 -21.88 -3.29
N LEU A 809 -30.35 -22.90 -2.71
CA LEU A 809 -31.68 -23.37 -3.13
C LEU A 809 -32.82 -22.68 -2.35
N VAL A 810 -32.52 -21.98 -1.26
CA VAL A 810 -33.51 -21.29 -0.41
C VAL A 810 -33.54 -19.79 -0.70
N ASN A 811 -34.68 -19.16 -0.42
CA ASN A 811 -34.79 -17.71 -0.54
C ASN A 811 -34.30 -17.05 0.76
N PRO A 812 -33.66 -15.87 0.68
CA PRO A 812 -33.30 -15.11 1.86
C PRO A 812 -34.53 -14.84 2.74
N PRO A 813 -34.48 -15.20 4.03
CA PRO A 813 -35.64 -15.04 4.88
C PRO A 813 -35.89 -13.59 5.28
N ALA A 814 -37.18 -13.26 5.47
CA ALA A 814 -37.60 -11.95 5.92
C ALA A 814 -37.03 -11.63 7.32
N PRO A 815 -36.74 -10.35 7.63
CA PRO A 815 -36.40 -9.93 8.99
C PRO A 815 -37.48 -10.39 9.97
N GLY A 816 -37.07 -11.01 11.09
CA GLY A 816 -37.99 -11.50 12.13
C GLY A 816 -38.35 -13.00 12.08
N ALA A 817 -38.00 -13.76 11.03
CA ALA A 817 -38.16 -15.21 11.00
C ALA A 817 -37.27 -15.96 12.04
N THR A 818 -37.82 -16.93 12.78
CA THR A 818 -37.05 -17.78 13.73
C THR A 818 -36.06 -18.66 12.99
N VAL A 819 -34.94 -19.04 13.62
CA VAL A 819 -33.94 -19.90 12.96
C VAL A 819 -34.53 -21.27 12.62
N GLN A 820 -35.42 -21.81 13.47
CA GLN A 820 -36.09 -23.08 13.22
C GLN A 820 -36.97 -23.04 11.96
N ASN A 821 -37.74 -21.96 11.74
CA ASN A 821 -38.57 -21.83 10.53
C ASN A 821 -37.72 -21.89 9.25
N LEU A 822 -36.46 -21.46 9.33
CA LEU A 822 -35.52 -21.46 8.19
C LEU A 822 -34.93 -22.84 7.94
N ILE A 823 -34.60 -23.55 9.01
CA ILE A 823 -34.16 -24.94 8.96
C ILE A 823 -35.28 -25.81 8.38
N ASP A 824 -36.53 -25.55 8.76
CA ASP A 824 -37.69 -26.28 8.26
C ASP A 824 -37.87 -26.07 6.73
N ASP A 825 -37.74 -24.83 6.23
CA ASP A 825 -37.77 -24.54 4.78
C ASP A 825 -36.65 -25.25 4.03
N LEU A 826 -35.43 -25.20 4.57
CA LEU A 826 -34.28 -25.89 3.98
C LEU A 826 -34.47 -27.41 3.93
N ALA A 827 -34.92 -28.00 5.04
CA ALA A 827 -35.18 -29.43 5.15
C ALA A 827 -36.25 -29.88 4.16
N ALA A 828 -37.32 -29.10 4.00
CA ALA A 828 -38.36 -29.35 3.01
C ALA A 828 -37.82 -29.31 1.56
N LYS A 829 -36.92 -28.36 1.23
CA LYS A 829 -36.30 -28.29 -0.11
C LYS A 829 -35.28 -29.40 -0.38
N LEU A 830 -34.57 -29.84 0.66
CA LEU A 830 -33.60 -30.94 0.58
C LEU A 830 -34.27 -32.32 0.67
N GLY A 831 -35.56 -32.40 1.03
CA GLY A 831 -36.29 -33.65 1.18
C GLY A 831 -35.83 -34.48 2.39
N VAL A 832 -35.42 -33.82 3.49
CA VAL A 832 -34.95 -34.45 4.73
C VAL A 832 -35.78 -33.99 5.93
N ASP A 833 -35.74 -34.75 7.03
CA ASP A 833 -36.37 -34.34 8.29
C ASP A 833 -35.59 -33.17 8.93
N PRO A 834 -36.26 -32.10 9.39
CA PRO A 834 -35.58 -30.97 10.00
C PRO A 834 -35.02 -31.32 11.39
N PRO A 835 -33.75 -30.99 11.69
CA PRO A 835 -33.26 -31.05 13.05
C PRO A 835 -33.92 -29.96 13.91
N HIS A 836 -34.13 -30.25 15.20
CA HIS A 836 -34.52 -29.24 16.17
C HIS A 836 -33.29 -28.62 16.83
N LEU A 837 -33.20 -27.29 16.84
CA LEU A 837 -32.13 -26.55 17.52
C LEU A 837 -32.73 -25.64 18.60
N ASP A 838 -32.16 -25.70 19.81
CA ASP A 838 -32.45 -24.78 20.91
C ASP A 838 -31.32 -23.72 20.97
N LEU A 839 -31.64 -22.46 20.71
CA LEU A 839 -30.67 -21.36 20.58
C LEU A 839 -30.94 -20.29 21.64
N GLY A 840 -29.91 -19.94 22.42
CA GLY A 840 -29.95 -18.93 23.48
C GLY A 840 -29.88 -17.48 22.98
N ASN A 841 -29.16 -17.19 21.88
CA ASN A 841 -29.02 -15.85 21.30
C ASN A 841 -29.65 -15.75 19.90
N GLU A 842 -30.88 -16.24 19.76
CA GLU A 842 -31.59 -16.38 18.49
C GLU A 842 -31.59 -15.12 17.59
N PRO A 843 -31.81 -13.87 18.08
CA PRO A 843 -31.81 -12.68 17.21
C PRO A 843 -30.48 -12.42 16.52
N ARG A 844 -29.35 -12.75 17.15
CA ARG A 844 -28.02 -12.64 16.52
C ARG A 844 -27.86 -13.75 15.49
N MET A 845 -28.16 -14.99 15.88
CA MET A 845 -28.05 -16.16 15.00
C MET A 845 -28.92 -16.05 13.75
N GLN A 846 -30.09 -15.42 13.87
CA GLN A 846 -30.96 -15.10 12.75
C GLN A 846 -30.26 -14.21 11.70
N LYS A 847 -29.54 -13.16 12.12
CA LYS A 847 -28.79 -12.30 11.19
C LYS A 847 -27.66 -13.06 10.53
N GLU A 848 -26.95 -13.91 11.29
CA GLU A 848 -25.85 -14.73 10.77
C GLU A 848 -26.34 -15.70 9.69
N PHE A 849 -27.45 -16.41 9.94
CA PHE A 849 -28.06 -17.33 8.98
C PHE A 849 -28.62 -16.60 7.75
N ARG A 850 -29.36 -15.50 7.93
CA ARG A 850 -29.86 -14.67 6.82
C ARG A 850 -28.72 -14.21 5.91
N ARG A 851 -27.61 -13.77 6.50
CA ARG A 851 -26.42 -13.40 5.76
C ARG A 851 -25.88 -14.60 4.97
N GLU A 852 -25.70 -15.76 5.62
CA GLU A 852 -25.17 -16.96 4.95
C GLU A 852 -26.01 -17.37 3.73
N VAL A 853 -27.35 -17.34 3.81
CA VAL A 853 -28.21 -17.60 2.63
C VAL A 853 -27.90 -16.65 1.48
N ILE A 854 -27.72 -15.36 1.75
CA ILE A 854 -27.42 -14.37 0.71
C ILE A 854 -26.03 -14.62 0.12
N VAL A 855 -25.03 -14.93 0.96
CA VAL A 855 -23.67 -15.28 0.52
C VAL A 855 -23.71 -16.51 -0.40
N SER A 856 -24.43 -17.57 -0.02
CA SER A 856 -24.54 -18.79 -0.82
C SER A 856 -25.30 -18.58 -2.13
N THR A 857 -26.19 -17.58 -2.22
CA THR A 857 -26.95 -17.30 -3.45
C THR A 857 -26.24 -16.31 -4.39
N HIS A 858 -25.58 -15.28 -3.86
CA HIS A 858 -25.05 -14.15 -4.65
C HIS A 858 -23.54 -13.90 -4.51
N GLY A 859 -22.89 -14.53 -3.52
CA GLY A 859 -21.52 -14.23 -3.11
C GLY A 859 -21.37 -12.88 -2.40
N LEU A 860 -20.13 -12.50 -2.11
CA LEU A 860 -19.72 -11.24 -1.50
C LEU A 860 -18.57 -10.60 -2.29
N ARG A 861 -18.55 -9.26 -2.30
CA ARG A 861 -17.60 -8.44 -3.05
C ARG A 861 -17.21 -7.19 -2.24
N ASP A 862 -17.17 -7.29 -0.92
CA ASP A 862 -17.10 -6.11 -0.05
C ASP A 862 -15.85 -5.25 -0.30
N SER A 863 -14.71 -5.91 -0.56
CA SER A 863 -13.45 -5.27 -0.92
C SER A 863 -13.54 -4.47 -2.23
N LEU A 864 -14.29 -4.96 -3.22
CA LEU A 864 -14.46 -4.30 -4.52
C LEU A 864 -15.14 -2.93 -4.34
N TRP A 865 -16.21 -2.88 -3.56
CA TRP A 865 -16.99 -1.65 -3.32
C TRP A 865 -16.21 -0.61 -2.52
N SER A 866 -15.47 -1.07 -1.53
CA SER A 866 -14.59 -0.21 -0.72
C SER A 866 -13.46 0.39 -1.58
N LEU A 867 -12.81 -0.43 -2.40
CA LEU A 867 -11.74 0.00 -3.31
C LEU A 867 -12.25 0.93 -4.41
N HIS A 868 -13.40 0.64 -5.02
CA HIS A 868 -14.01 1.47 -6.07
C HIS A 868 -14.13 2.93 -5.59
N ARG A 869 -14.66 3.11 -4.37
CA ARG A 869 -14.74 4.43 -3.74
C ARG A 869 -13.36 4.99 -3.38
N ALA A 870 -12.47 4.22 -2.75
CA ALA A 870 -11.17 4.72 -2.32
C ALA A 870 -10.31 5.22 -3.50
N ILE A 871 -10.33 4.48 -4.62
CA ILE A 871 -9.71 4.88 -5.88
C ILE A 871 -10.41 6.12 -6.44
N HIS A 872 -11.75 6.12 -6.42
CA HIS A 872 -12.51 7.30 -6.82
C HIS A 872 -12.13 8.53 -6.00
N ASP A 873 -11.70 8.47 -4.73
CA ASP A 873 -11.38 9.69 -3.96
C ASP A 873 -9.88 10.05 -3.91
N ALA A 874 -9.00 9.18 -4.44
CA ALA A 874 -7.54 9.33 -4.38
C ALA A 874 -7.01 10.60 -5.08
N ARG A 875 -6.08 11.37 -4.48
CA ARG A 875 -5.58 12.66 -5.03
C ARG A 875 -4.06 12.79 -5.16
N GLU A 876 -3.27 12.01 -4.42
CA GLU A 876 -1.81 12.14 -4.34
C GLU A 876 -1.09 10.86 -4.77
N LEU A 877 -1.45 9.71 -4.18
CA LEU A 877 -0.82 8.42 -4.47
C LEU A 877 -1.74 7.24 -4.17
N ILE A 878 -1.83 6.31 -5.12
CA ILE A 878 -2.28 4.94 -4.90
C ILE A 878 -1.04 4.03 -4.87
N TYR A 879 -0.81 3.35 -3.75
CA TYR A 879 0.23 2.33 -3.59
C TYR A 879 -0.42 0.94 -3.51
N ILE A 880 0.00 0.01 -4.35
CA ILE A 880 -0.53 -1.36 -4.39
C ILE A 880 0.61 -2.36 -4.25
N GLU A 881 0.53 -3.23 -3.25
CA GLU A 881 1.21 -4.52 -3.24
C GLU A 881 0.19 -5.63 -3.46
N SER A 882 0.40 -6.50 -4.45
CA SER A 882 -0.52 -7.61 -4.69
C SER A 882 0.17 -8.74 -5.45
N PRO A 883 -0.18 -10.03 -5.21
CA PRO A 883 0.36 -11.16 -5.97
C PRO A 883 0.10 -11.04 -7.48
N GLN A 884 -0.94 -10.31 -7.87
CA GLN A 884 -1.24 -9.93 -9.25
C GLN A 884 -1.84 -8.53 -9.31
N PHE A 885 -1.63 -7.84 -10.43
CA PHE A 885 -2.31 -6.60 -10.79
C PHE A 885 -2.89 -6.75 -12.21
N ALA A 886 -4.20 -6.96 -12.31
CA ALA A 886 -4.92 -7.15 -13.56
C ALA A 886 -6.34 -6.57 -13.46
N ARG A 887 -7.05 -6.54 -14.59
CA ARG A 887 -8.46 -6.13 -14.64
C ARG A 887 -9.30 -6.95 -13.66
N THR A 888 -10.22 -6.30 -12.96
CA THR A 888 -11.09 -6.99 -11.97
C THR A 888 -12.46 -7.35 -12.53
N ALA A 889 -12.78 -6.89 -13.74
CA ALA A 889 -13.95 -7.32 -14.49
C ALA A 889 -13.67 -7.28 -16.00
N TYR A 890 -14.44 -8.07 -16.74
CA TYR A 890 -14.53 -8.00 -18.20
C TYR A 890 -16.00 -7.67 -18.53
N PRO A 891 -16.39 -6.38 -18.50
CA PRO A 891 -17.79 -6.00 -18.49
C PRO A 891 -18.55 -6.50 -19.73
N SER A 892 -19.76 -7.02 -19.54
CA SER A 892 -20.66 -7.36 -20.62
C SER A 892 -21.18 -6.10 -21.32
N SER A 893 -21.88 -6.27 -22.44
CA SER A 893 -22.55 -5.16 -23.14
C SER A 893 -24.07 -5.39 -23.11
N PRO A 894 -24.83 -4.67 -22.25
CA PRO A 894 -24.39 -3.65 -21.27
C PRO A 894 -23.74 -4.24 -20.00
N PRO A 895 -22.91 -3.47 -19.27
CA PRO A 895 -22.29 -3.94 -18.02
C PRO A 895 -23.32 -4.25 -16.92
N GLN A 896 -23.09 -5.31 -16.17
CA GLN A 896 -23.85 -5.59 -14.94
C GLN A 896 -23.34 -4.71 -13.79
N PRO A 897 -24.18 -4.38 -12.76
CA PRO A 897 -23.75 -3.55 -11.62
C PRO A 897 -22.49 -4.05 -10.88
N ARG A 898 -22.26 -5.37 -10.90
CA ARG A 898 -21.11 -6.04 -10.28
C ARG A 898 -19.83 -6.08 -11.10
N GLU A 899 -19.88 -5.68 -12.37
CA GLU A 899 -18.74 -5.73 -13.27
C GLU A 899 -17.89 -4.46 -13.19
N ILE A 900 -17.29 -4.24 -12.01
CA ILE A 900 -16.38 -3.11 -11.78
C ILE A 900 -14.93 -3.51 -12.10
N ASP A 901 -14.31 -2.76 -13.01
CA ASP A 901 -12.90 -2.89 -13.36
C ASP A 901 -12.06 -1.80 -12.67
N LEU A 902 -11.42 -2.15 -11.56
CA LEU A 902 -10.61 -1.24 -10.76
C LEU A 902 -9.42 -0.66 -11.54
N VAL A 903 -8.89 -1.35 -12.57
CA VAL A 903 -7.84 -0.78 -13.42
C VAL A 903 -8.39 0.39 -14.23
N SER A 904 -9.62 0.27 -14.73
CA SER A 904 -10.31 1.34 -15.44
C SER A 904 -10.66 2.49 -14.49
N ASP A 905 -11.06 2.21 -13.25
CA ASP A 905 -11.30 3.25 -12.23
C ASP A 905 -10.01 4.01 -11.88
N ILE A 906 -8.89 3.31 -11.71
CA ILE A 906 -7.58 3.94 -11.46
C ILE A 906 -7.20 4.84 -12.63
N LEU A 907 -7.39 4.39 -13.87
CA LEU A 907 -7.14 5.21 -15.04
C LEU A 907 -8.03 6.46 -15.06
N ALA A 908 -9.33 6.31 -14.79
CA ALA A 908 -10.26 7.44 -14.72
C ALA A 908 -9.85 8.45 -13.63
N ALA A 909 -9.45 7.97 -12.44
CA ALA A 909 -8.96 8.81 -11.36
C ALA A 909 -7.66 9.54 -11.73
N LEU A 910 -6.71 8.86 -12.38
CA LEU A 910 -5.45 9.46 -12.85
C LEU A 910 -5.71 10.54 -13.90
N LEU A 911 -6.66 10.33 -14.82
CA LEU A 911 -7.02 11.32 -15.83
C LEU A 911 -7.73 12.53 -15.21
N LEU A 912 -8.59 12.31 -14.21
CA LEU A 912 -9.30 13.38 -13.52
C LEU A 912 -8.38 14.20 -12.61
N ARG A 913 -7.30 13.62 -12.10
CA ARG A 913 -6.44 14.22 -11.07
C ARG A 913 -4.99 14.25 -11.50
N PRO A 914 -4.51 15.38 -12.04
CA PRO A 914 -3.15 15.50 -12.56
C PRO A 914 -2.03 15.25 -11.54
N ASN A 915 -2.29 15.50 -10.24
CA ASN A 915 -1.33 15.23 -9.16
C ASN A 915 -1.39 13.80 -8.62
N LEU A 916 -2.37 12.97 -9.01
CA LEU A 916 -2.44 11.58 -8.57
C LEU A 916 -1.37 10.74 -9.27
N ARG A 917 -0.72 9.86 -8.50
CA ARG A 917 0.30 8.92 -8.96
C ARG A 917 -0.09 7.49 -8.58
N LEU A 918 0.47 6.51 -9.28
CA LEU A 918 0.28 5.09 -9.02
C LEU A 918 1.64 4.40 -8.88
N ILE A 919 1.82 3.66 -7.80
CA ILE A 919 2.93 2.72 -7.63
C ILE A 919 2.34 1.32 -7.46
N VAL A 920 2.77 0.37 -8.30
CA VAL A 920 2.41 -1.05 -8.19
C VAL A 920 3.65 -1.89 -7.97
N CYS A 921 3.66 -2.64 -6.87
CA CYS A 921 4.63 -3.67 -6.53
C CYS A 921 3.95 -5.03 -6.70
N THR A 922 4.40 -5.82 -7.66
CA THR A 922 3.84 -7.15 -7.93
C THR A 922 4.96 -8.13 -8.30
N PRO A 923 4.88 -9.42 -7.94
CA PRO A 923 5.91 -10.39 -8.30
C PRO A 923 6.19 -10.45 -9.80
N ARG A 924 7.45 -10.74 -10.16
CA ARG A 924 7.83 -10.95 -11.57
C ARG A 924 7.14 -12.19 -12.13
N GLU A 925 7.23 -13.30 -11.40
CA GLU A 925 6.65 -14.60 -11.72
C GLU A 925 5.23 -14.73 -11.14
N SER A 926 4.42 -15.60 -11.73
CA SER A 926 3.04 -15.87 -11.26
C SER A 926 3.03 -16.60 -9.91
N ASP A 927 1.91 -16.51 -9.20
CA ASP A 927 1.63 -17.24 -7.96
C ASP A 927 1.17 -18.70 -8.20
N PHE A 928 0.92 -19.06 -9.47
CA PHE A 928 0.56 -20.40 -9.91
C PHE A 928 1.73 -21.38 -9.82
N ALA A 929 1.44 -22.65 -9.56
CA ALA A 929 2.46 -23.70 -9.55
C ALA A 929 3.04 -23.93 -10.97
N GLN A 930 4.31 -24.37 -11.01
CA GLN A 930 5.10 -24.44 -12.25
C GLN A 930 4.53 -25.39 -13.32
N ASN A 931 3.70 -26.36 -12.92
CA ASN A 931 3.01 -27.26 -13.83
C ASN A 931 1.84 -26.60 -14.58
N TYR A 932 1.28 -25.48 -14.09
CA TYR A 932 0.19 -24.75 -14.74
C TYR A 932 0.71 -23.61 -15.61
N LYS A 933 1.44 -23.96 -16.67
CA LYS A 933 2.14 -22.99 -17.51
C LYS A 933 1.16 -22.10 -18.29
N GLY A 934 0.04 -22.63 -18.79
CA GLY A 934 -0.96 -21.83 -19.50
C GLY A 934 -1.61 -20.76 -18.62
N TRP A 935 -1.81 -21.05 -17.33
CA TRP A 935 -2.38 -20.13 -16.35
C TRP A 935 -1.39 -19.02 -16.03
N SER A 936 -0.10 -19.38 -15.88
CA SER A 936 0.99 -18.41 -15.74
C SER A 936 1.09 -17.49 -16.97
N ARG A 937 0.95 -18.03 -18.19
CA ARG A 937 0.90 -17.23 -19.41
C ARG A 937 -0.27 -16.24 -19.41
N GLN A 938 -1.45 -16.67 -18.98
CA GLN A 938 -2.60 -15.78 -18.86
C GLN A 938 -2.42 -14.73 -17.76
N HIS A 939 -1.79 -15.06 -16.63
CA HIS A 939 -1.41 -14.10 -15.59
C HIS A 939 -0.55 -12.98 -16.18
N TYR A 940 0.53 -13.32 -16.89
CA TYR A 940 1.42 -12.34 -17.49
C TYR A 940 0.70 -11.48 -18.53
N LYS A 941 -0.13 -12.10 -19.39
CA LYS A 941 -0.93 -11.39 -20.38
C LYS A 941 -1.86 -10.37 -19.73
N ALA A 942 -2.66 -10.79 -18.75
CA ALA A 942 -3.64 -9.91 -18.09
C ALA A 942 -2.98 -8.73 -17.36
N ARG A 943 -1.81 -8.98 -16.73
CA ARG A 943 -0.99 -7.91 -16.13
C ARG A 943 -0.47 -6.95 -17.18
N THR A 944 0.08 -7.46 -18.27
CA THR A 944 0.59 -6.65 -19.38
C THR A 944 -0.50 -5.80 -20.01
N ASP A 945 -1.70 -6.33 -20.22
CA ASP A 945 -2.85 -5.58 -20.74
C ASP A 945 -3.21 -4.41 -19.80
N ALA A 946 -3.31 -4.66 -18.49
CA ALA A 946 -3.62 -3.63 -17.49
C ALA A 946 -2.54 -2.54 -17.40
N VAL A 947 -1.27 -2.95 -17.35
CA VAL A 947 -0.12 -2.04 -17.31
C VAL A 947 -0.02 -1.19 -18.57
N THR A 948 -0.21 -1.81 -19.74
CA THR A 948 -0.14 -1.11 -21.03
C THR A 948 -1.26 -0.09 -21.15
N ALA A 949 -2.47 -0.39 -20.68
CA ALA A 949 -3.59 0.56 -20.69
C ALA A 949 -3.28 1.84 -19.89
N LEU A 950 -2.64 1.68 -18.71
CA LEU A 950 -2.25 2.79 -17.86
C LEU A 950 -1.08 3.59 -18.46
N LEU A 951 0.00 2.91 -18.87
CA LEU A 951 1.19 3.54 -19.43
C LEU A 951 0.93 4.23 -20.77
N ALA A 952 -0.03 3.74 -21.57
CA ALA A 952 -0.43 4.39 -22.82
C ALA A 952 -1.07 5.77 -22.58
N SER A 953 -1.67 5.99 -21.41
CA SER A 953 -2.42 7.22 -21.11
C SER A 953 -1.65 8.19 -20.21
N VAL A 954 -0.93 7.68 -19.21
CA VAL A 954 -0.30 8.48 -18.14
C VAL A 954 1.09 7.94 -17.73
N PRO A 955 2.04 7.80 -18.67
CA PRO A 955 3.32 7.12 -18.43
C PRO A 955 4.21 7.77 -17.38
N ASP A 956 4.07 9.07 -17.13
CA ASP A 956 4.88 9.85 -16.20
C ASP A 956 4.41 9.75 -14.73
N ARG A 957 3.25 9.11 -14.48
CA ARG A 957 2.62 9.02 -13.16
C ARG A 957 2.34 7.59 -12.70
N VAL A 958 2.83 6.60 -13.46
CA VAL A 958 2.68 5.18 -13.16
C VAL A 958 4.06 4.55 -13.04
N ALA A 959 4.35 3.98 -11.87
CA ALA A 959 5.57 3.23 -11.61
C ALA A 959 5.20 1.79 -11.25
N ILE A 960 5.72 0.82 -11.99
CA ILE A 960 5.50 -0.60 -11.73
C ILE A 960 6.86 -1.26 -11.56
N PHE A 961 7.03 -1.99 -10.47
CA PHE A 961 8.27 -2.71 -10.20
C PHE A 961 8.00 -4.10 -9.63
N HIS A 962 8.97 -4.98 -9.85
CA HIS A 962 9.01 -6.30 -9.24
C HIS A 962 9.96 -6.30 -8.03
N PRO A 963 9.54 -6.84 -6.88
CA PRO A 963 10.45 -7.04 -5.76
C PRO A 963 11.47 -8.14 -6.11
N VAL A 964 12.69 -7.97 -5.61
CA VAL A 964 13.81 -8.91 -5.85
C VAL A 964 14.05 -9.72 -4.59
N GLY A 965 14.22 -11.03 -4.74
CA GLY A 965 14.60 -11.93 -3.65
C GLY A 965 16.10 -11.87 -3.37
N PHE A 966 16.70 -13.01 -3.04
CA PHE A 966 18.16 -13.11 -3.11
C PHE A 966 18.62 -12.80 -4.55
N PRO A 967 19.81 -12.21 -4.79
CA PRO A 967 20.27 -11.89 -6.15
C PRO A 967 20.01 -13.03 -7.14
N GLY A 968 19.41 -12.73 -8.29
CA GLY A 968 19.01 -13.72 -9.31
C GLY A 968 17.75 -14.54 -9.00
N ARG A 969 17.00 -14.22 -7.94
CA ARG A 969 15.70 -14.83 -7.60
C ARG A 969 14.60 -13.78 -7.56
N THR A 970 13.38 -14.23 -7.83
CA THR A 970 12.15 -13.43 -7.68
C THR A 970 11.68 -13.48 -6.23
N ALA A 971 11.24 -12.34 -5.71
CA ALA A 971 10.46 -12.31 -4.47
C ALA A 971 8.96 -12.35 -4.79
N PHE A 972 8.22 -13.20 -4.10
CA PHE A 972 6.77 -13.27 -4.20
C PHE A 972 6.10 -12.38 -3.15
N ILE A 973 4.83 -12.09 -3.38
CA ILE A 973 3.95 -11.36 -2.46
C ILE A 973 2.78 -12.29 -2.20
N ARG A 974 2.38 -12.42 -0.93
CA ARG A 974 1.21 -13.23 -0.53
C ARG A 974 0.03 -12.39 -0.04
N THR A 975 0.30 -11.25 0.57
CA THR A 975 -0.73 -10.33 1.08
C THR A 975 -0.96 -9.20 0.08
N THR A 976 -2.23 -8.84 -0.14
CA THR A 976 -2.57 -7.63 -0.86
C THR A 976 -2.70 -6.47 0.12
N THR A 977 -2.00 -5.37 -0.17
CA THR A 977 -2.11 -4.11 0.55
C THR A 977 -2.32 -2.97 -0.43
N VAL A 978 -3.37 -2.19 -0.25
CA VAL A 978 -3.66 -0.99 -1.04
C VAL A 978 -3.69 0.21 -0.09
N ILE A 979 -2.90 1.23 -0.36
CA ILE A 979 -2.84 2.46 0.42
C ILE A 979 -3.17 3.63 -0.49
N VAL A 980 -4.10 4.48 -0.06
CA VAL A 980 -4.53 5.67 -0.80
C VAL A 980 -4.21 6.91 0.03
N ASP A 981 -3.44 7.82 -0.58
CA ASP A 981 -3.02 9.12 -0.06
C ASP A 981 -2.46 9.12 1.37
N ASP A 982 -1.90 8.00 1.83
CA ASP A 982 -1.44 7.82 3.22
C ASP A 982 -2.53 8.08 4.29
N VAL A 983 -3.82 7.95 3.92
CA VAL A 983 -4.98 8.16 4.81
C VAL A 983 -5.96 7.00 4.85
N TRP A 984 -5.88 6.07 3.89
CA TRP A 984 -6.73 4.89 3.82
C TRP A 984 -5.90 3.67 3.45
N CYS A 985 -6.19 2.52 4.07
CA CYS A 985 -5.48 1.27 3.84
C CYS A 985 -6.44 0.08 3.79
N LEU A 986 -6.29 -0.78 2.78
CA LEU A 986 -6.81 -2.14 2.76
C LEU A 986 -5.65 -3.13 2.88
N SER A 987 -5.76 -4.12 3.76
CA SER A 987 -4.76 -5.19 3.89
C SER A 987 -5.41 -6.55 4.15
N GLY A 988 -5.00 -7.58 3.41
CA GLY A 988 -5.54 -8.93 3.54
C GLY A 988 -5.22 -9.83 2.35
N ALA A 989 -6.15 -10.73 2.03
CA ALA A 989 -5.97 -11.76 1.00
C ALA A 989 -6.80 -11.54 -0.28
N THR A 990 -7.47 -10.39 -0.42
CA THR A 990 -8.23 -10.04 -1.63
C THR A 990 -7.30 -9.47 -2.70
N HIS A 991 -6.97 -10.27 -3.72
CA HIS A 991 -6.00 -9.90 -4.76
C HIS A 991 -6.59 -9.07 -5.91
N ILE A 992 -5.80 -8.14 -6.49
CA ILE A 992 -6.23 -7.25 -7.60
C ILE A 992 -6.27 -8.00 -8.94
N ARG A 993 -7.28 -8.86 -9.10
CA ARG A 993 -7.66 -9.61 -10.31
C ARG A 993 -9.12 -10.04 -10.19
N ARG A 994 -9.79 -10.44 -11.28
CA ARG A 994 -11.24 -10.76 -11.24
C ARG A 994 -11.57 -11.84 -10.22
N ARG A 995 -10.80 -12.94 -10.20
CA ARG A 995 -10.98 -14.03 -9.24
C ARG A 995 -10.75 -13.58 -7.80
N GLY A 996 -9.80 -12.68 -7.55
CA GLY A 996 -9.52 -12.17 -6.21
C GLY A 996 -10.63 -11.27 -5.65
N MET A 997 -11.45 -10.67 -6.53
CA MET A 997 -12.56 -9.79 -6.15
C MET A 997 -13.92 -10.49 -6.09
N THR A 998 -14.06 -11.67 -6.71
CA THR A 998 -15.38 -12.30 -6.90
C THR A 998 -15.41 -13.83 -6.73
N PHE A 999 -14.28 -14.53 -6.83
CA PHE A 999 -14.23 -15.99 -6.94
C PHE A 999 -13.47 -16.68 -5.81
N ASP A 1000 -12.24 -16.27 -5.50
CA ASP A 1000 -11.48 -16.81 -4.39
C ASP A 1000 -12.08 -16.34 -3.07
N GLY A 1001 -12.14 -17.24 -2.09
CA GLY A 1001 -12.50 -16.87 -0.74
C GLY A 1001 -11.39 -16.01 -0.15
N SER A 1002 -11.74 -14.84 0.39
CA SER A 1002 -10.75 -13.99 1.07
C SER A 1002 -11.38 -13.04 2.08
N ALA A 1003 -10.54 -12.57 2.99
CA ALA A 1003 -10.82 -11.51 3.94
C ALA A 1003 -9.78 -10.39 3.82
N ALA A 1004 -10.23 -9.15 3.98
CA ALA A 1004 -9.38 -7.97 4.06
C ALA A 1004 -9.94 -6.97 5.08
N ILE A 1005 -9.07 -6.16 5.68
CA ILE A 1005 -9.49 -5.05 6.54
C ILE A 1005 -9.23 -3.75 5.79
N ALA A 1006 -10.30 -2.98 5.54
CA ALA A 1006 -10.19 -1.57 5.19
C ALA A 1006 -10.15 -0.74 6.47
N SER A 1007 -9.25 0.23 6.54
CA SER A 1007 -8.95 0.95 7.78
C SER A 1007 -8.33 2.32 7.54
N PHE A 1008 -8.43 3.17 8.55
CA PHE A 1008 -7.60 4.35 8.69
C PHE A 1008 -7.29 4.63 10.16
N ASP A 1009 -6.31 5.50 10.39
CA ASP A 1009 -5.90 5.92 11.73
C ASP A 1009 -6.45 7.32 12.03
N ARG A 1010 -7.14 7.47 13.16
CA ARG A 1010 -7.68 8.76 13.63
C ARG A 1010 -6.59 9.73 14.05
N GLN A 1011 -5.37 9.25 14.34
CA GLN A 1011 -4.25 10.13 14.65
C GLN A 1011 -3.64 10.68 13.35
N MET A 1012 -3.71 12.00 13.20
CA MET A 1012 -3.10 12.74 12.09
C MET A 1012 -1.68 13.16 12.44
N ASP A 1013 -0.77 13.06 11.48
CA ASP A 1013 0.62 13.49 11.57
C ASP A 1013 1.05 14.14 10.24
N ASN A 1014 1.28 15.45 10.27
CA ASN A 1014 1.54 16.31 9.12
C ASN A 1014 0.55 16.12 7.96
N GLY A 1015 -0.75 16.08 8.26
CA GLY A 1015 -1.81 15.98 7.24
C GLY A 1015 -2.16 14.57 6.79
N TYR A 1016 -1.56 13.52 7.36
CA TYR A 1016 -1.77 12.12 6.98
C TYR A 1016 -2.14 11.25 8.17
N SER A 1017 -2.75 10.07 7.93
CA SER A 1017 -2.96 9.08 8.99
C SER A 1017 -1.62 8.48 9.40
N LYS A 1018 -1.27 8.63 10.69
CA LYS A 1018 0.08 8.32 11.20
C LYS A 1018 0.47 6.86 10.95
N ASN A 1019 -0.39 5.92 11.36
CA ASN A 1019 -0.09 4.49 11.23
C ASN A 1019 -0.17 4.00 9.76
N VAL A 1020 -1.07 4.56 8.95
CA VAL A 1020 -1.20 4.22 7.51
C VAL A 1020 0.04 4.67 6.73
N ARG A 1021 0.51 5.90 6.94
CA ARG A 1021 1.75 6.40 6.34
C ARG A 1021 2.96 5.57 6.76
N ALA A 1022 3.03 5.20 8.04
CA ALA A 1022 4.10 4.35 8.55
C ALA A 1022 4.08 2.97 7.88
N CYS A 1023 2.89 2.38 7.67
CA CYS A 1023 2.70 1.14 6.93
C CYS A 1023 3.30 1.23 5.52
N ARG A 1024 2.89 2.22 4.70
CA ARG A 1024 3.44 2.38 3.34
C ARG A 1024 4.96 2.51 3.34
N ARG A 1025 5.49 3.38 4.20
CA ARG A 1025 6.94 3.61 4.28
C ARG A 1025 7.69 2.33 4.65
N ASN A 1026 7.22 1.58 5.63
CA ASN A 1026 7.87 0.34 6.07
C ASN A 1026 7.80 -0.75 5.00
N LEU A 1027 6.66 -0.92 4.33
CA LEU A 1027 6.51 -1.86 3.21
C LEU A 1027 7.49 -1.56 2.07
N MET A 1028 7.53 -0.29 1.60
CA MET A 1028 8.47 0.13 0.56
C MET A 1028 9.93 -0.03 1.01
N ALA A 1029 10.25 0.36 2.24
CA ALA A 1029 11.59 0.24 2.80
C ALA A 1029 12.07 -1.23 2.82
N THR A 1030 11.19 -2.17 3.18
CA THR A 1030 11.49 -3.61 3.15
C THR A 1030 11.80 -4.11 1.74
N LYS A 1031 11.03 -3.71 0.71
CA LYS A 1031 11.30 -4.15 -0.69
C LYS A 1031 12.53 -3.49 -1.30
N MET A 1032 12.74 -2.22 -1.01
CA MET A 1032 13.85 -1.42 -1.54
C MET A 1032 15.15 -1.61 -0.72
N ALA A 1033 15.08 -2.33 0.40
CA ALA A 1033 16.15 -2.48 1.38
C ALA A 1033 16.70 -1.14 1.91
N VAL A 1034 15.79 -0.18 2.13
CA VAL A 1034 16.11 1.12 2.75
C VAL A 1034 16.07 0.94 4.27
N PRO A 1035 17.18 1.13 4.99
CA PRO A 1035 17.20 0.92 6.43
C PRO A 1035 16.38 1.98 7.17
N ALA A 1036 15.60 1.54 8.16
CA ALA A 1036 14.97 2.45 9.12
C ALA A 1036 16.06 3.18 9.94
N PRO A 1037 15.82 4.44 10.37
CA PRO A 1037 16.75 5.18 11.19
C PRO A 1037 16.90 4.50 12.56
N GLY A 1038 18.15 4.23 12.95
CA GLY A 1038 18.49 3.89 14.32
C GLY A 1038 18.65 5.15 15.18
N ALA A 1039 19.61 5.14 16.10
CA ALA A 1039 20.02 6.34 16.84
C ALA A 1039 20.75 7.40 15.97
N ALA A 1040 21.11 7.05 14.74
CA ALA A 1040 21.74 7.94 13.76
C ALA A 1040 20.69 8.75 12.97
N SER A 1041 21.13 9.83 12.31
CA SER A 1041 20.26 10.62 11.44
C SER A 1041 19.67 9.77 10.30
N PRO A 1042 18.39 9.99 9.93
CA PRO A 1042 17.75 9.24 8.85
C PRO A 1042 18.47 9.46 7.51
N SER A 1043 18.51 8.41 6.68
CA SER A 1043 19.00 8.51 5.31
C SER A 1043 18.08 9.37 4.44
N ALA A 1044 18.62 9.91 3.34
CA ALA A 1044 17.82 10.69 2.39
C ALA A 1044 16.65 9.86 1.81
N ASP A 1045 16.91 8.59 1.45
CA ASP A 1045 15.88 7.70 0.91
C ASP A 1045 14.76 7.43 1.93
N TRP A 1046 15.10 7.24 3.21
CA TRP A 1046 14.10 7.08 4.26
C TRP A 1046 13.20 8.32 4.40
N LEU A 1047 13.77 9.52 4.32
CA LEU A 1047 13.02 10.77 4.35
C LEU A 1047 12.11 10.90 3.13
N ARG A 1048 12.62 10.56 1.93
CA ARG A 1048 11.84 10.59 0.68
C ARG A 1048 10.69 9.61 0.67
N LEU A 1049 10.84 8.43 1.27
CA LEU A 1049 9.73 7.49 1.47
C LEU A 1049 8.65 8.02 2.42
N GLY A 1050 8.89 9.12 3.15
CA GLY A 1050 7.95 9.71 4.08
C GLY A 1050 6.78 10.48 3.46
N HIS A 1051 6.86 10.88 2.18
CA HIS A 1051 5.80 11.62 1.49
C HIS A 1051 5.43 10.97 0.15
N PRO A 1052 4.15 10.99 -0.26
CA PRO A 1052 3.66 10.38 -1.50
C PRO A 1052 4.46 10.76 -2.76
N ALA A 1053 4.64 12.06 -3.01
CA ALA A 1053 5.30 12.55 -4.21
C ALA A 1053 6.79 12.17 -4.28
N SER A 1054 7.52 12.32 -3.17
CA SER A 1054 8.94 11.97 -3.12
C SER A 1054 9.19 10.46 -3.11
N ALA A 1055 8.25 9.67 -2.59
CA ALA A 1055 8.31 8.21 -2.65
C ALA A 1055 8.17 7.72 -4.10
N PHE A 1056 7.21 8.27 -4.85
CA PHE A 1056 7.08 7.98 -6.29
C PHE A 1056 8.35 8.35 -7.05
N GLN A 1057 8.88 9.56 -6.82
CA GLN A 1057 10.09 10.03 -7.47
C GLN A 1057 11.28 9.09 -7.20
N LEU A 1058 11.48 8.68 -5.94
CA LEU A 1058 12.55 7.75 -5.56
C LEU A 1058 12.45 6.42 -6.33
N VAL A 1059 11.25 5.84 -6.40
CA VAL A 1059 11.03 4.59 -7.16
C VAL A 1059 11.34 4.79 -8.64
N THR A 1060 10.84 5.86 -9.26
CA THR A 1060 11.08 6.11 -10.69
C THR A 1060 12.55 6.35 -11.02
N GLU A 1061 13.29 7.04 -10.15
CA GLU A 1061 14.73 7.27 -10.31
C GLU A 1061 15.49 5.93 -10.23
N TRP A 1062 15.20 5.12 -9.20
CA TRP A 1062 15.84 3.81 -9.09
C TRP A 1062 15.54 2.93 -10.29
N LEU A 1063 14.30 2.91 -10.78
CA LEU A 1063 13.94 2.17 -11.99
C LEU A 1063 14.71 2.66 -13.22
N SER A 1064 14.94 3.97 -13.36
CA SER A 1064 15.74 4.53 -14.44
C SER A 1064 17.22 4.12 -14.37
N GLU A 1065 17.72 3.81 -13.18
CA GLU A 1065 19.07 3.29 -12.91
C GLU A 1065 19.13 1.74 -12.92
N GLY A 1066 18.11 1.07 -13.47
CA GLY A 1066 18.06 -0.40 -13.53
C GLY A 1066 17.73 -1.07 -12.19
N GLY A 1067 17.20 -0.30 -11.23
CA GLY A 1067 16.65 -0.77 -9.96
C GLY A 1067 17.69 -1.09 -8.88
N LEU A 1068 18.97 -0.76 -9.11
CA LEU A 1068 20.10 -0.93 -8.17
C LEU A 1068 20.26 -2.36 -7.62
N GLY A 1069 19.72 -3.36 -8.31
CA GLY A 1069 19.65 -4.75 -7.84
C GLY A 1069 18.73 -4.96 -6.63
N ARG A 1070 17.88 -3.98 -6.28
CA ARG A 1070 16.91 -4.02 -5.17
C ARG A 1070 15.48 -4.20 -5.65
N ILE A 1071 15.14 -3.55 -6.76
CA ILE A 1071 13.87 -3.69 -7.47
C ILE A 1071 14.16 -3.97 -8.94
N GLN A 1072 13.20 -4.51 -9.66
CA GLN A 1072 13.30 -4.72 -11.11
C GLN A 1072 12.22 -3.92 -11.84
N PRO A 1073 12.52 -3.38 -13.04
CA PRO A 1073 11.50 -2.78 -13.89
C PRO A 1073 10.46 -3.81 -14.32
N PHE A 1074 9.32 -3.32 -14.79
CA PHE A 1074 8.22 -4.15 -15.30
C PHE A 1074 8.69 -5.13 -16.38
N TRP A 1075 8.27 -6.39 -16.24
CA TRP A 1075 8.51 -7.47 -17.19
C TRP A 1075 7.18 -8.05 -17.70
N PRO A 1076 6.96 -8.05 -19.04
CA PRO A 1076 5.67 -8.42 -19.64
C PRO A 1076 5.38 -9.92 -19.66
N GLY A 1077 6.34 -10.75 -19.24
CA GLY A 1077 6.29 -12.21 -19.36
C GLY A 1077 7.32 -12.75 -20.36
N PRO A 1078 7.46 -14.09 -20.48
CA PRO A 1078 8.42 -14.67 -21.40
C PRO A 1078 8.02 -14.44 -22.86
N ALA A 1079 8.99 -14.15 -23.73
CA ALA A 1079 8.75 -13.88 -25.16
C ALA A 1079 8.37 -15.15 -25.97
N ASP A 1080 8.65 -16.33 -25.43
CA ASP A 1080 8.26 -17.60 -26.04
C ASP A 1080 6.73 -17.74 -26.13
N THR A 1081 6.23 -18.16 -27.30
CA THR A 1081 4.81 -18.34 -27.60
C THR A 1081 4.39 -19.81 -27.76
N THR A 1082 5.26 -20.79 -27.46
CA THR A 1082 4.91 -22.22 -27.58
C THR A 1082 3.89 -22.67 -26.53
N VAL A 1083 3.87 -22.02 -25.36
CA VAL A 1083 2.84 -22.22 -24.34
C VAL A 1083 1.73 -21.20 -24.56
N LEU A 1084 0.52 -21.67 -24.86
CA LEU A 1084 -0.64 -20.81 -25.06
C LEU A 1084 -1.22 -20.34 -23.71
N PRO A 1085 -1.68 -19.08 -23.61
CA PRO A 1085 -2.37 -18.62 -22.42
C PRO A 1085 -3.73 -19.33 -22.28
N ALA A 1086 -4.05 -19.75 -21.06
CA ALA A 1086 -5.40 -20.16 -20.70
C ALA A 1086 -6.39 -19.00 -20.93
N THR A 1087 -7.66 -19.32 -21.15
CA THR A 1087 -8.68 -18.27 -21.33
C THR A 1087 -8.90 -17.50 -20.01
N PRO A 1088 -9.33 -16.23 -20.05
CA PRO A 1088 -9.65 -15.47 -18.84
C PRO A 1088 -10.64 -16.17 -17.91
N ASP A 1089 -11.65 -16.85 -18.47
CA ASP A 1089 -12.67 -17.56 -17.70
C ASP A 1089 -12.15 -18.85 -17.04
N MET A 1090 -10.98 -19.36 -17.44
CA MET A 1090 -10.31 -20.48 -16.78
C MET A 1090 -9.36 -20.03 -15.68
N ALA A 1091 -8.47 -19.07 -15.98
CA ALA A 1091 -7.40 -18.67 -15.06
C ALA A 1091 -7.83 -17.60 -14.03
N ASP A 1092 -8.85 -16.81 -14.37
CA ASP A 1092 -9.33 -15.66 -13.61
C ASP A 1092 -10.87 -15.60 -13.61
N PRO A 1093 -11.60 -16.66 -13.19
CA PRO A 1093 -13.06 -16.76 -13.33
C PRO A 1093 -13.84 -15.70 -12.52
N ASP A 1094 -15.09 -15.43 -12.94
CA ASP A 1094 -16.09 -14.70 -12.13
C ASP A 1094 -16.85 -15.68 -11.24
N GLY A 1095 -16.93 -15.38 -9.94
CA GLY A 1095 -17.65 -16.18 -8.95
C GLY A 1095 -19.08 -15.72 -8.67
N SER A 1096 -19.64 -14.82 -9.49
CA SER A 1096 -20.91 -14.16 -9.18
C SER A 1096 -22.18 -15.00 -9.24
N ASN A 1097 -22.19 -16.10 -10.00
CA ASN A 1097 -23.40 -16.92 -10.20
C ASN A 1097 -23.13 -18.42 -10.34
N GLY A 1098 -21.89 -18.87 -10.08
CA GLY A 1098 -21.46 -20.26 -10.21
C GLY A 1098 -21.49 -20.85 -11.64
N ALA A 1099 -21.90 -20.07 -12.66
CA ALA A 1099 -22.07 -20.57 -14.03
C ALA A 1099 -20.75 -20.90 -14.74
N SER A 1100 -19.64 -20.29 -14.30
CA SER A 1100 -18.26 -20.55 -14.78
C SER A 1100 -17.70 -21.91 -14.34
N PHE A 1101 -18.46 -22.70 -13.56
CA PHE A 1101 -18.07 -24.01 -13.05
C PHE A 1101 -17.65 -25.00 -14.15
N ILE A 1102 -18.49 -25.22 -15.17
CA ILE A 1102 -18.26 -26.26 -16.19
C ILE A 1102 -16.98 -25.96 -16.99
N THR A 1103 -16.75 -24.70 -17.34
CA THR A 1103 -15.57 -24.25 -18.08
C THR A 1103 -14.30 -24.33 -17.23
N THR A 1104 -14.38 -24.02 -15.94
CA THR A 1104 -13.24 -24.11 -14.99
C THR A 1104 -12.87 -25.56 -14.68
N PHE A 1105 -13.85 -26.45 -14.58
CA PHE A 1105 -13.59 -27.87 -14.33
C PHE A 1105 -13.03 -28.59 -15.57
N ALA A 1106 -13.62 -28.36 -16.74
CA ALA A 1106 -13.15 -28.94 -17.99
C ALA A 1106 -11.70 -28.53 -18.32
N SER A 1107 -11.30 -27.31 -17.95
CA SER A 1107 -9.94 -26.82 -18.14
C SER A 1107 -8.92 -27.43 -17.20
N LEU A 1108 -9.27 -27.63 -15.92
CA LEU A 1108 -8.42 -28.33 -14.96
C LEU A 1108 -8.08 -29.75 -15.45
N LEU A 1109 -9.08 -30.47 -15.98
CA LEU A 1109 -8.89 -31.82 -16.53
C LEU A 1109 -8.04 -31.83 -17.81
N ALA A 1110 -8.12 -30.77 -18.63
CA ALA A 1110 -7.34 -30.65 -19.85
C ALA A 1110 -5.84 -30.40 -19.58
N GLU A 1111 -5.49 -29.58 -18.58
CA GLU A 1111 -4.08 -29.34 -18.21
C GLU A 1111 -3.49 -30.42 -17.30
N ALA A 1112 -4.30 -31.22 -16.59
CA ALA A 1112 -3.80 -32.38 -15.83
C ALA A 1112 -3.37 -33.56 -16.74
N GLY A 1113 -3.60 -33.47 -18.05
CA GLY A 1113 -3.22 -34.47 -19.06
C GLY A 1113 -1.92 -34.17 -19.82
N ASP A 1114 -1.28 -33.01 -19.57
CA ASP A 1114 0.05 -32.62 -20.04
C ASP A 1114 1.10 -32.79 -18.92
#